data_AF-A0A178W8Q1-F1
#
_entry.id   AF-A0A178W8Q1-F1
#
_cell.length_a   1.000
_cell.length_b   1.000
_cell.length_c   1.000
_cell.angle_alpha   90.00
_cell.angle_beta   90.00
_cell.angle_gamma   90.00
#
_symmetry.space_group_name_H-M   'P 1'
#
loop_
_entity.id
_entity.type
_entity.pdbx_description
1 polymer ?
#
loop_
_entity_poly.entity_id
_entity_poly.type
_entity_poly.pdbx_seq_one_letter_code
_entity_poly.pdbx_strand_id
1 'polypeptide(L)'
;MANKYFSSVLKSLLLLLHLVFLSKQHVDSASIVKFLPGFEGPLPFELETGYIGVGEEEEVQLFYYFIKSERNPKEDPLILWLTGGPGCSSISGLLFENGPLTMKLDVYNGTLPSLVSTTYSWTKTSSMIFLDQPVGTGFSYSRTQQFNKPSDSGEAKRIHEFLQKWLGKHQEFSSNPFYVAGDSYSGLVVPATVQEISKGNYECCNPPINLQGYVLGNPLTDYAIDSNSRIPFAHGMALISDELYESLKKSCKGEYTNVHPRNTQCLKFVEEFNKCTNRILQQRLLDPLCETETPDCYIYRYLLTTYWANDATVREALQINKESIGEWVRCYRTIPYDNDIIGSMPYHVNNSISGYRSLIYSGDHDLEVPYLGTQAWIRSLNYSIIDDWRPWMIKNQIAGYSLLLLLHLVFLIQQHVDSASIVKFLPGFEGSLPFELETGYIGVGEEEEVQLFYYFIKSERNPKEDPLLLWLSGGPGCSSISGLLFENGPLAMKLDVYNGTLPSLVPTTYSWTKTSSMIFLDQPVGTGFSYSRTQQYNKPSDSGEAKRIHEFLQKWLSKHQEFSSNPFYVAGDSYSGMVVPATVQEISKGNYQCCSPPINLQGYVLGNPITEHAIDYNYRIPFAHGMALISDELYESLKRVCKGEYVDPRDTECLKLVEEFSKESIGEWVRCYFGIPYTHDIKSSVPYHMNNSINGYRSLIYSGDHDLNVPFLATQAWVRSLNYSIIDNWRPWMIKDQIGGNYVFSVLRSLLLLIHTVFLGQHHVSSATIIKSLPGFEGPLPFELETGYIGVGEEEEVQLFYYFIKSERNPKEDPLLLWLSGGPGCSSISGLLFENGPLAMKLDVYNGTLPSLVSTTYSWTKASSMIFLDQPVGAGFSYSRTQLLNKPSDSGEAKRIHEFLQKWLGKHQEFSSNPFYVGGDSYSGMVVPATVQEISKGNYECCNPPINLQGYVLGNPLTDFVYDYNSRIPFAHGMALISDELFESLKKTCKGDYRNVHPRNTECLKFIEEFNKCTNSICQRRIIDPFCETETPNCYIYRFLLAAYWANDETVRKALQIKKETIGEWVRCHYGIPYNYDIKSSIPYHMNNSINGYRSLIYSGDHDFEVPFLGTQAWIRSLNYSVIDDWRPWMIKDQIAGYTRTYANKMTFATIRGGGHTAEFKPEETSIMFQRWINGQPL
;
A
#
# COMPACT_ATOMS: atom_id res chain seq x y z
N MET A 1 30.54 8.86 -89.60
CA MET A 1 30.33 7.75 -88.63
C MET A 1 30.13 8.24 -87.18
N ALA A 2 29.60 9.45 -86.94
CA ALA A 2 29.43 10.01 -85.59
C ALA A 2 27.96 10.20 -85.13
N ASN A 3 26.97 10.10 -86.02
CA ASN A 3 25.56 10.39 -85.69
C ASN A 3 24.69 9.16 -85.34
N LYS A 4 25.20 7.92 -85.43
CA LYS A 4 24.46 6.71 -85.03
C LYS A 4 24.76 6.22 -83.60
N TYR A 5 25.86 6.66 -82.99
CA TYR A 5 26.19 6.31 -81.60
C TYR A 5 25.50 7.21 -80.58
N PHE A 6 25.31 8.50 -80.89
CA PHE A 6 24.71 9.46 -79.95
C PHE A 6 23.21 9.22 -79.70
N SER A 7 22.46 8.77 -80.72
CA SER A 7 21.03 8.45 -80.58
C SER A 7 20.75 7.13 -79.84
N SER A 8 21.71 6.20 -79.82
CA SER A 8 21.57 4.91 -79.11
C SER A 8 21.83 5.09 -77.63
N VAL A 9 22.91 5.81 -77.29
CA VAL A 9 23.30 6.07 -75.89
C VAL A 9 22.29 6.99 -75.19
N LEU A 10 21.73 7.99 -75.88
CA LEU A 10 20.73 8.87 -75.28
C LEU A 10 19.38 8.16 -75.04
N LYS A 11 18.98 7.23 -75.91
CA LYS A 11 17.78 6.41 -75.70
C LYS A 11 17.98 5.38 -74.59
N SER A 12 19.16 4.79 -74.46
CA SER A 12 19.49 3.91 -73.33
C SER A 12 19.60 4.67 -72.01
N LEU A 13 20.10 5.91 -71.99
CA LEU A 13 20.10 6.75 -70.78
C LEU A 13 18.69 7.21 -70.38
N LEU A 14 17.83 7.58 -71.33
CA LEU A 14 16.44 7.94 -71.07
C LEU A 14 15.60 6.74 -70.61
N LEU A 15 15.88 5.53 -71.12
CA LEU A 15 15.26 4.29 -70.63
C LEU A 15 15.77 3.91 -69.23
N LEU A 16 17.07 4.12 -68.93
CA LEU A 16 17.63 3.93 -67.59
C LEU A 16 17.08 4.96 -66.59
N LEU A 17 16.91 6.22 -67.01
CA LEU A 17 16.30 7.27 -66.18
C LEU A 17 14.80 7.00 -65.96
N HIS A 18 14.05 6.51 -66.96
CA HIS A 18 12.67 6.07 -66.75
C HIS A 18 12.56 4.80 -65.90
N LEU A 19 13.52 3.87 -65.96
CA LEU A 19 13.57 2.68 -65.09
C LEU A 19 14.02 3.01 -63.65
N VAL A 20 14.86 4.03 -63.45
CA VAL A 20 15.24 4.56 -62.13
C VAL A 20 14.13 5.43 -61.52
N PHE A 21 13.28 6.05 -62.33
CA PHE A 21 12.04 6.70 -61.84
C PHE A 21 10.81 5.75 -61.78
N LEU A 22 10.95 4.49 -62.19
CA LEU A 22 9.94 3.42 -62.06
C LEU A 22 10.34 2.31 -61.08
N SER A 23 11.44 2.46 -60.32
CA SER A 23 11.41 1.90 -58.98
C SER A 23 10.33 2.68 -58.24
N LYS A 24 9.12 2.11 -58.14
CA LYS A 24 8.28 2.37 -56.97
C LYS A 24 9.26 2.32 -55.80
N GLN A 25 9.48 3.46 -55.15
CA GLN A 25 9.89 3.40 -53.76
C GLN A 25 8.83 2.50 -53.13
N HIS A 26 9.21 1.27 -52.80
CA HIS A 26 8.52 0.55 -51.76
C HIS A 26 8.76 1.44 -50.55
N VAL A 27 7.82 2.37 -50.32
CA VAL A 27 7.71 3.06 -49.06
C VAL A 27 7.46 1.93 -48.08
N ASP A 28 8.45 1.65 -47.23
CA ASP A 28 8.26 0.74 -46.13
C ASP A 28 7.04 1.25 -45.34
N SER A 29 6.02 0.40 -45.21
CA SER A 29 4.73 0.75 -44.60
C SER A 29 4.84 1.01 -43.10
N ALA A 30 6.04 0.80 -42.53
CA ALA A 30 6.37 0.91 -41.12
C ALA A 30 7.34 2.07 -40.92
N SER A 31 7.12 2.86 -39.86
CA SER A 31 8.01 3.98 -39.53
C SER A 31 8.23 4.14 -38.04
N ILE A 32 9.49 4.45 -37.71
CA ILE A 32 9.91 4.73 -36.34
C ILE A 32 9.54 6.17 -35.95
N VAL A 33 8.68 6.28 -34.95
CA VAL A 33 8.26 7.54 -34.35
C VAL A 33 9.26 7.90 -33.25
N LYS A 34 10.13 8.89 -33.50
CA LYS A 34 11.09 9.38 -32.49
C LYS A 34 10.52 10.48 -31.60
N PHE A 35 9.61 11.28 -32.16
CA PHE A 35 8.96 12.41 -31.49
C PHE A 35 7.47 12.27 -31.70
N LEU A 36 6.73 12.23 -30.60
CA LEU A 36 5.28 12.10 -30.61
C LEU A 36 4.68 13.39 -30.01
N PRO A 37 3.94 14.19 -30.78
CA PRO A 37 3.37 15.44 -30.26
C PRO A 37 2.56 15.21 -28.99
N GLY A 38 2.73 16.10 -28.01
CA GLY A 38 2.18 15.95 -26.67
C GLY A 38 3.16 15.33 -25.66
N PHE A 39 4.16 14.57 -26.10
CA PHE A 39 5.25 14.08 -25.23
C PHE A 39 6.45 15.04 -25.26
N GLU A 40 7.03 15.33 -24.10
CA GLU A 40 8.18 16.23 -24.01
C GLU A 40 9.49 15.50 -24.36
N GLY A 41 10.12 15.90 -25.47
CA GLY A 41 11.38 15.33 -25.94
C GLY A 41 11.23 14.06 -26.79
N PRO A 42 12.33 13.36 -27.10
CA PRO A 42 12.28 12.09 -27.82
C PRO A 42 11.68 10.99 -26.95
N LEU A 43 10.97 10.04 -27.57
CA LEU A 43 10.44 8.88 -26.85
C LEU A 43 11.58 8.04 -26.26
N PRO A 44 11.48 7.59 -24.99
CA PRO A 44 12.52 6.78 -24.34
C PRO A 44 12.53 5.31 -24.79
N PHE A 45 11.63 4.94 -25.69
CA PHE A 45 11.48 3.61 -26.29
C PHE A 45 11.25 3.75 -27.79
N GLU A 46 11.48 2.67 -28.53
CA GLU A 46 11.26 2.63 -29.97
C GLU A 46 9.79 2.31 -30.27
N LEU A 47 9.04 3.32 -30.73
CA LEU A 47 7.68 3.18 -31.25
C LEU A 47 7.73 3.10 -32.77
N GLU A 48 7.17 2.03 -33.31
CA GLU A 48 6.92 1.86 -34.74
C GLU A 48 5.41 1.91 -34.99
N THR A 49 4.99 2.61 -36.05
CA THR A 49 3.60 2.61 -36.50
C THR A 49 3.54 2.28 -37.98
N GLY A 50 2.45 1.64 -38.42
CA GLY A 50 2.31 1.29 -39.82
C GLY A 50 1.02 0.57 -40.17
N TYR A 51 0.91 0.21 -41.45
CA TYR A 51 -0.21 -0.53 -42.01
C TYR A 51 0.22 -1.90 -42.54
N ILE A 52 -0.59 -2.93 -42.26
CA ILE A 52 -0.51 -4.24 -42.92
C ILE A 52 -1.82 -4.49 -43.66
N GLY A 53 -1.71 -4.78 -44.96
CA GLY A 53 -2.84 -5.14 -45.79
C GLY A 53 -3.26 -6.58 -45.59
N VAL A 54 -4.55 -6.83 -45.38
CA VAL A 54 -5.17 -8.16 -45.23
C VAL A 54 -6.32 -8.33 -46.22
N GLY A 55 -6.61 -9.58 -46.61
CA GLY A 55 -7.51 -9.91 -47.72
C GLY A 55 -6.76 -10.19 -49.03
N GLU A 56 -7.46 -10.83 -49.99
CA GLU A 56 -6.88 -11.27 -51.26
C GLU A 56 -6.31 -10.11 -52.10
N GLU A 57 -6.93 -8.93 -52.02
CA GLU A 57 -6.49 -7.72 -52.72
C GLU A 57 -5.86 -6.68 -51.77
N GLU A 58 -5.55 -7.09 -50.53
CA GLU A 58 -5.17 -6.19 -49.43
C GLU A 58 -6.20 -5.05 -49.25
N GLU A 59 -7.47 -5.36 -49.44
CA GLU A 59 -8.56 -4.39 -49.43
C GLU A 59 -8.81 -3.78 -48.04
N VAL A 60 -8.33 -4.43 -46.97
CA VAL A 60 -8.33 -3.91 -45.60
C VAL A 60 -6.91 -3.58 -45.17
N GLN A 61 -6.72 -2.40 -44.59
CA GLN A 61 -5.44 -1.92 -44.06
C GLN A 61 -5.57 -1.78 -42.54
N LEU A 62 -4.93 -2.70 -41.81
CA LEU A 62 -4.92 -2.69 -40.35
C LEU A 62 -3.74 -1.86 -39.84
N PHE A 63 -4.03 -0.90 -38.99
CA PHE A 63 -3.05 -0.03 -38.34
C PHE A 63 -2.57 -0.65 -37.02
N TYR A 64 -1.27 -0.53 -36.75
CA TYR A 64 -0.68 -1.02 -35.51
C TYR A 64 0.28 0.00 -34.89
N TYR A 65 0.45 -0.13 -33.58
CA TYR A 65 1.52 0.47 -32.79
C TYR A 65 2.39 -0.66 -32.26
N PHE A 66 3.68 -0.66 -32.58
CA PHE A 66 4.63 -1.67 -32.11
C PHE A 66 5.69 -1.02 -31.22
N ILE A 67 5.91 -1.58 -30.04
CA ILE A 67 6.93 -1.10 -29.10
C ILE A 67 7.82 -2.28 -28.69
N LYS A 68 9.13 -2.10 -28.84
CA LYS A 68 10.12 -3.10 -28.43
C LYS A 68 10.23 -3.19 -26.91
N SER A 69 10.52 -4.40 -26.42
CA SER A 69 10.88 -4.58 -25.01
C SER A 69 12.03 -3.67 -24.62
N GLU A 70 11.88 -3.00 -23.48
CA GLU A 70 12.91 -2.14 -22.88
C GLU A 70 14.05 -2.96 -22.25
N ARG A 71 13.88 -4.28 -22.10
CA ARG A 71 14.89 -5.19 -21.54
C ARG A 71 15.74 -5.86 -22.65
N ASN A 72 15.22 -6.87 -23.32
CA ASN A 72 15.90 -7.55 -24.43
C ASN A 72 14.90 -7.97 -25.51
N PRO A 73 14.63 -7.13 -26.54
CA PRO A 73 13.60 -7.42 -27.53
C PRO A 73 13.87 -8.65 -28.41
N LYS A 74 15.11 -9.18 -28.44
CA LYS A 74 15.44 -10.41 -29.18
C LYS A 74 15.03 -11.70 -28.46
N GLU A 75 14.91 -11.66 -27.13
CA GLU A 75 14.60 -12.83 -26.30
C GLU A 75 13.25 -12.70 -25.61
N ASP A 76 12.84 -11.48 -25.32
CA ASP A 76 11.61 -11.20 -24.59
C ASP A 76 10.36 -11.55 -25.41
N PRO A 77 9.25 -11.92 -24.76
CA PRO A 77 8.03 -12.27 -25.45
C PRO A 77 7.52 -11.17 -26.38
N LEU A 78 6.92 -11.59 -27.50
CA LEU A 78 6.12 -10.72 -28.37
C LEU A 78 4.64 -10.94 -28.05
N ILE A 79 3.93 -9.85 -27.75
CA ILE A 79 2.53 -9.89 -27.35
C ILE A 79 1.70 -9.05 -28.32
N LEU A 80 0.67 -9.63 -28.91
CA LEU A 80 -0.39 -8.89 -29.58
C LEU A 80 -1.46 -8.48 -28.56
N TRP A 81 -1.80 -7.20 -28.46
CA TRP A 81 -2.87 -6.67 -27.61
C TRP A 81 -4.08 -6.24 -28.44
N LEU A 82 -5.26 -6.75 -28.05
CA LEU A 82 -6.56 -6.42 -28.63
C LEU A 82 -7.46 -5.77 -27.57
N THR A 83 -7.68 -4.46 -27.69
CA THR A 83 -8.64 -3.76 -26.82
C THR A 83 -10.07 -4.25 -27.09
N GLY A 84 -10.82 -4.49 -26.02
CA GLY A 84 -12.17 -5.02 -26.09
C GLY A 84 -13.21 -4.06 -26.70
N GLY A 85 -14.07 -4.64 -27.52
CA GLY A 85 -15.24 -4.02 -28.13
C GLY A 85 -15.02 -3.84 -29.63
N PRO A 86 -15.90 -4.37 -30.51
CA PRO A 86 -15.80 -4.09 -31.94
C PRO A 86 -15.85 -2.58 -32.17
N GLY A 87 -14.86 -2.03 -32.86
CA GLY A 87 -14.75 -0.59 -33.09
C GLY A 87 -13.88 0.19 -32.08
N CYS A 88 -13.39 -0.44 -31.01
CA CYS A 88 -12.52 0.22 -30.01
C CYS A 88 -11.04 0.15 -30.38
N SER A 89 -10.39 1.31 -30.43
CA SER A 89 -8.97 1.41 -30.80
C SER A 89 -8.04 0.90 -29.70
N SER A 90 -7.01 0.17 -30.11
CA SER A 90 -5.95 -0.36 -29.25
C SER A 90 -5.00 0.72 -28.71
N ILE A 91 -5.21 1.98 -29.11
CA ILE A 91 -4.64 3.12 -28.42
C ILE A 91 -5.05 3.16 -26.93
N SER A 92 -6.19 2.56 -26.58
CA SER A 92 -6.61 2.41 -25.18
C SER A 92 -5.62 1.56 -24.41
N GLY A 93 -5.20 0.43 -24.99
CA GLY A 93 -4.12 -0.41 -24.49
C GLY A 93 -2.83 0.38 -24.27
N LEU A 94 -2.46 1.19 -25.27
CA LEU A 94 -1.24 2.00 -25.26
C LEU A 94 -1.22 3.09 -24.17
N LEU A 95 -2.35 3.74 -23.90
CA LEU A 95 -2.41 4.95 -23.04
C LEU A 95 -3.02 4.74 -21.65
N PHE A 96 -3.82 3.69 -21.46
CA PHE A 96 -4.63 3.51 -20.25
C PHE A 96 -4.44 2.18 -19.54
N GLU A 97 -3.94 1.15 -20.23
CA GLU A 97 -3.87 -0.22 -19.70
C GLU A 97 -2.41 -0.62 -19.46
N ASN A 98 -1.67 -1.01 -20.49
CA ASN A 98 -0.36 -1.65 -20.34
C ASN A 98 0.77 -1.08 -21.21
N GLY A 99 0.51 -0.01 -21.98
CA GLY A 99 1.54 0.71 -22.74
C GLY A 99 2.40 1.66 -21.89
N PRO A 100 3.49 2.21 -22.45
CA PRO A 100 4.48 3.02 -21.73
C PRO A 100 4.13 4.50 -21.63
N LEU A 101 2.96 4.92 -22.10
CA LEU A 101 2.49 6.31 -22.07
C LEU A 101 1.16 6.43 -21.34
N THR A 102 0.88 7.63 -20.82
CA THR A 102 -0.46 7.98 -20.33
C THR A 102 -0.76 9.46 -20.54
N MET A 103 -2.04 9.83 -20.50
CA MET A 103 -2.49 11.20 -20.65
C MET A 103 -2.18 12.03 -19.39
N LYS A 104 -1.60 13.22 -19.57
CA LYS A 104 -1.52 14.21 -18.49
C LYS A 104 -2.91 14.85 -18.30
N LEU A 105 -3.49 14.69 -17.11
CA LEU A 105 -4.87 15.12 -16.81
C LEU A 105 -4.96 16.61 -16.44
N ASP A 106 -4.52 17.49 -17.33
CA ASP A 106 -4.70 18.93 -17.18
C ASP A 106 -6.06 19.39 -17.74
N VAL A 107 -6.58 20.53 -17.26
CA VAL A 107 -7.80 21.15 -17.83
C VAL A 107 -7.55 21.51 -19.29
N TYR A 108 -8.43 21.04 -20.17
CA TYR A 108 -8.31 21.21 -21.61
C TYR A 108 -8.60 22.67 -21.96
N ASN A 109 -7.57 23.37 -22.43
CA ASN A 109 -7.61 24.79 -22.76
C ASN A 109 -7.71 25.04 -24.28
N GLY A 110 -8.03 24.00 -25.07
CA GLY A 110 -8.04 24.05 -26.54
C GLY A 110 -6.67 23.80 -27.19
N THR A 111 -5.62 23.52 -26.42
CA THR A 111 -4.29 23.15 -26.96
C THR A 111 -4.08 21.64 -26.98
N LEU A 112 -3.07 21.15 -27.71
CA LEU A 112 -2.74 19.73 -27.82
C LEU A 112 -2.54 19.09 -26.44
N PRO A 113 -3.31 18.04 -26.07
CA PRO A 113 -3.12 17.34 -24.80
C PRO A 113 -1.72 16.73 -24.66
N SER A 114 -1.18 16.75 -23.44
CA SER A 114 0.16 16.23 -23.16
C SER A 114 0.16 14.76 -22.73
N LEU A 115 1.27 14.09 -23.00
CA LEU A 115 1.57 12.70 -22.66
C LEU A 115 2.76 12.65 -21.68
N VAL A 116 2.73 11.67 -20.78
CA VAL A 116 3.83 11.37 -19.86
C VAL A 116 4.14 9.88 -19.85
N SER A 117 5.37 9.51 -19.48
CA SER A 117 5.76 8.10 -19.38
C SER A 117 5.23 7.45 -18.11
N THR A 118 4.89 6.17 -18.18
CA THR A 118 4.51 5.36 -17.01
C THR A 118 5.54 4.27 -16.71
N THR A 119 5.66 3.88 -15.44
CA THR A 119 6.57 2.82 -14.98
C THR A 119 5.90 1.44 -14.94
N TYR A 120 4.60 1.38 -15.17
CA TYR A 120 3.77 0.16 -15.02
C TYR A 120 3.53 -0.59 -16.33
N SER A 121 4.27 -0.26 -17.40
CA SER A 121 4.05 -0.84 -18.71
C SER A 121 4.58 -2.27 -18.83
N TRP A 122 3.87 -3.08 -19.63
CA TRP A 122 4.32 -4.41 -20.02
C TRP A 122 5.52 -4.37 -20.98
N THR A 123 5.80 -3.21 -21.60
CA THR A 123 7.01 -3.03 -22.44
C THR A 123 8.31 -3.16 -21.67
N LYS A 124 8.26 -3.10 -20.32
CA LYS A 124 9.42 -3.37 -19.46
C LYS A 124 9.95 -4.81 -19.59
N THR A 125 9.11 -5.75 -20.03
CA THR A 125 9.47 -7.17 -20.11
C THR A 125 9.02 -7.86 -21.39
N SER A 126 8.40 -7.15 -22.34
CA SER A 126 7.82 -7.74 -23.55
C SER A 126 7.78 -6.72 -24.69
N SER A 127 7.89 -7.20 -25.93
CA SER A 127 7.57 -6.38 -27.11
C SER A 127 6.07 -6.46 -27.37
N MET A 128 5.42 -5.34 -27.68
CA MET A 128 3.96 -5.22 -27.71
C MET A 128 3.49 -4.70 -29.07
N ILE A 129 2.52 -5.39 -29.69
CA ILE A 129 1.78 -4.93 -30.88
C ILE A 129 0.36 -4.55 -30.42
N PHE A 130 -0.01 -3.29 -30.51
CA PHE A 130 -1.38 -2.81 -30.32
C PHE A 130 -2.05 -2.69 -31.67
N LEU A 131 -3.10 -3.47 -31.93
CA LEU A 131 -3.71 -3.59 -33.25
C LEU A 131 -5.10 -2.95 -33.30
N ASP A 132 -5.30 -1.99 -34.20
CA ASP A 132 -6.63 -1.45 -34.49
C ASP A 132 -7.39 -2.42 -35.42
N GLN A 133 -8.34 -3.18 -34.88
CA GLN A 133 -9.19 -4.09 -35.63
C GLN A 133 -10.61 -4.09 -35.03
N PRO A 134 -11.68 -4.34 -35.80
CA PRO A 134 -11.74 -4.59 -37.26
C PRO A 134 -11.49 -3.33 -38.11
N VAL A 135 -11.67 -3.45 -39.43
CA VAL A 135 -11.65 -2.30 -40.35
C VAL A 135 -12.64 -1.20 -39.92
N GLY A 136 -12.19 0.06 -39.91
CA GLY A 136 -12.97 1.19 -39.40
C GLY A 136 -12.78 1.46 -37.90
N THR A 137 -12.07 0.59 -37.18
CA THR A 137 -11.57 0.85 -35.82
C THR A 137 -10.32 1.72 -35.86
N GLY A 138 -10.26 2.72 -34.98
CA GLY A 138 -9.06 3.53 -34.79
C GLY A 138 -8.55 4.14 -36.09
N PHE A 139 -7.32 3.79 -36.49
CA PHE A 139 -6.74 4.22 -37.75
C PHE A 139 -6.81 3.19 -38.89
N SER A 140 -7.51 2.07 -38.73
CA SER A 140 -7.68 1.04 -39.76
C SER A 140 -8.77 1.38 -40.77
N TYR A 141 -8.55 1.08 -42.04
CA TYR A 141 -9.46 1.48 -43.13
C TYR A 141 -9.54 0.46 -44.27
N SER A 142 -10.52 0.61 -45.15
CA SER A 142 -10.64 -0.18 -46.38
C SER A 142 -10.28 0.64 -47.61
N ARG A 143 -9.58 0.01 -48.58
CA ARG A 143 -9.28 0.58 -49.90
C ARG A 143 -10.46 0.49 -50.86
N THR A 144 -11.48 -0.33 -50.57
CA THR A 144 -12.64 -0.54 -51.43
C THR A 144 -13.93 -0.20 -50.68
N GLN A 145 -14.99 0.17 -51.42
CA GLN A 145 -16.32 0.35 -50.82
C GLN A 145 -17.05 -0.98 -50.55
N GLN A 146 -16.47 -2.10 -51.02
CA GLN A 146 -17.02 -3.45 -50.89
C GLN A 146 -16.07 -4.29 -50.05
N PHE A 147 -16.14 -4.14 -48.72
CA PHE A 147 -15.54 -5.10 -47.80
C PHE A 147 -16.66 -5.90 -47.12
N ASN A 148 -16.43 -7.20 -46.94
CA ASN A 148 -17.38 -8.05 -46.22
C ASN A 148 -17.55 -7.52 -44.79
N LYS A 149 -18.80 -7.55 -44.30
CA LYS A 149 -19.14 -7.20 -42.92
C LYS A 149 -18.24 -8.00 -41.95
N PRO A 150 -17.45 -7.33 -41.08
CA PRO A 150 -16.62 -8.02 -40.10
C PRO A 150 -17.42 -8.91 -39.15
N SER A 151 -16.84 -10.02 -38.71
CA SER A 151 -17.40 -10.92 -37.68
C SER A 151 -16.31 -11.44 -36.74
N ASP A 152 -16.67 -11.95 -35.57
CA ASP A 152 -15.67 -12.46 -34.60
C ASP A 152 -14.78 -13.54 -35.22
N SER A 153 -15.39 -14.52 -35.89
CA SER A 153 -14.66 -15.60 -36.55
C SER A 153 -13.87 -15.11 -37.78
N GLY A 154 -14.35 -14.07 -38.46
CA GLY A 154 -13.66 -13.44 -39.58
C GLY A 154 -12.43 -12.64 -39.16
N GLU A 155 -12.53 -11.88 -38.07
CA GLU A 155 -11.41 -11.10 -37.54
C GLU A 155 -10.32 -11.99 -36.94
N ALA A 156 -10.66 -13.11 -36.30
CA ALA A 156 -9.65 -14.09 -35.87
C ALA A 156 -8.75 -14.55 -37.03
N LYS A 157 -9.32 -14.76 -38.23
CA LYS A 157 -8.56 -15.11 -39.45
C LYS A 157 -7.73 -13.95 -39.98
N ARG A 158 -8.29 -12.74 -40.01
CA ARG A 158 -7.58 -11.53 -40.47
C ARG A 158 -6.42 -11.17 -39.55
N ILE A 159 -6.57 -11.37 -38.25
CA ILE A 159 -5.49 -11.16 -37.27
C ILE A 159 -4.38 -12.19 -37.48
N HIS A 160 -4.71 -13.44 -37.75
CA HIS A 160 -3.71 -14.45 -38.11
C HIS A 160 -2.96 -14.07 -39.41
N GLU A 161 -3.68 -13.64 -40.46
CA GLU A 161 -3.06 -13.15 -41.71
C GLU A 161 -2.17 -11.92 -41.47
N PHE A 162 -2.63 -10.96 -40.66
CA PHE A 162 -1.87 -9.80 -40.22
C PHE A 162 -0.54 -10.23 -39.60
N LEU A 163 -0.57 -11.17 -38.64
CA LEU A 163 0.62 -11.64 -37.95
C LEU A 163 1.61 -12.33 -38.88
N GLN A 164 1.12 -13.16 -39.82
CA GLN A 164 1.99 -13.80 -40.82
C GLN A 164 2.71 -12.76 -41.68
N LYS A 165 1.99 -11.76 -42.18
CA LYS A 165 2.56 -10.68 -43.01
C LYS A 165 3.48 -9.78 -42.20
N TRP A 166 3.12 -9.47 -40.95
CA TRP A 166 3.92 -8.64 -40.05
C TRP A 166 5.24 -9.33 -39.69
N LEU A 167 5.22 -10.60 -39.27
CA LEU A 167 6.43 -11.39 -38.98
C LEU A 167 7.30 -11.64 -40.22
N GLY A 168 6.67 -11.74 -41.40
CA GLY A 168 7.41 -11.80 -42.67
C GLY A 168 8.28 -10.57 -42.93
N LYS A 169 7.84 -9.39 -42.46
CA LYS A 169 8.61 -8.13 -42.50
C LYS A 169 9.54 -7.96 -41.29
N HIS A 170 9.22 -8.58 -40.16
CA HIS A 170 9.94 -8.47 -38.89
C HIS A 170 10.52 -9.83 -38.45
N GLN A 171 11.37 -10.40 -39.32
CA GLN A 171 11.88 -11.76 -39.14
C GLN A 171 12.67 -11.95 -37.85
N GLU A 172 13.24 -10.89 -37.31
CA GLU A 172 13.97 -10.89 -36.04
C GLU A 172 13.10 -11.27 -34.83
N PHE A 173 11.77 -11.17 -34.92
CA PHE A 173 10.84 -11.58 -33.86
C PHE A 173 10.25 -12.98 -34.06
N SER A 174 10.60 -13.67 -35.15
CA SER A 174 9.98 -14.97 -35.50
C SER A 174 10.28 -16.08 -34.48
N SER A 175 11.40 -15.98 -33.75
CA SER A 175 11.75 -16.92 -32.69
C SER A 175 11.20 -16.55 -31.32
N ASN A 176 10.66 -15.34 -31.13
CA ASN A 176 10.25 -14.86 -29.82
C ASN A 176 9.03 -15.65 -29.30
N PRO A 177 8.97 -15.96 -27.99
CA PRO A 177 7.76 -16.47 -27.36
C PRO A 177 6.55 -15.57 -27.68
N PHE A 178 5.55 -16.08 -28.37
CA PHE A 178 4.41 -15.28 -28.83
C PHE A 178 3.15 -15.52 -28.00
N TYR A 179 2.47 -14.44 -27.61
CA TYR A 179 1.18 -14.47 -26.91
C TYR A 179 0.16 -13.56 -27.58
N VAL A 180 -1.10 -13.99 -27.58
CA VAL A 180 -2.24 -13.12 -27.91
C VAL A 180 -2.90 -12.67 -26.61
N ALA A 181 -3.13 -11.38 -26.46
CA ALA A 181 -3.71 -10.79 -25.26
C ALA A 181 -4.85 -9.83 -25.61
N GLY A 182 -5.79 -9.66 -24.70
CA GLY A 182 -6.85 -8.67 -24.83
C GLY A 182 -7.76 -8.63 -23.61
N ASP A 183 -8.70 -7.70 -23.62
CA ASP A 183 -9.60 -7.47 -22.50
C ASP A 183 -11.07 -7.36 -22.93
N SER A 184 -11.99 -7.42 -21.97
CA SER A 184 -13.43 -7.22 -22.20
C SER A 184 -13.95 -8.12 -23.34
N TYR A 185 -14.61 -7.57 -24.37
CA TYR A 185 -15.15 -8.34 -25.50
C TYR A 185 -14.09 -9.18 -26.25
N SER A 186 -12.81 -8.82 -26.19
CA SER A 186 -11.72 -9.62 -26.79
C SER A 186 -11.60 -11.02 -26.19
N GLY A 187 -12.24 -11.29 -25.04
CA GLY A 187 -12.40 -12.64 -24.50
C GLY A 187 -13.05 -13.66 -25.44
N LEU A 188 -13.82 -13.20 -26.45
CA LEU A 188 -14.38 -14.05 -27.50
C LEU A 188 -13.42 -14.26 -28.67
N VAL A 189 -12.71 -13.20 -29.11
CA VAL A 189 -11.89 -13.18 -30.33
C VAL A 189 -10.47 -13.72 -30.11
N VAL A 190 -9.86 -13.47 -28.94
CA VAL A 190 -8.50 -13.90 -28.62
C VAL A 190 -8.36 -15.44 -28.65
N PRO A 191 -9.24 -16.23 -28.00
CA PRO A 191 -9.15 -17.69 -28.06
C PRO A 191 -9.35 -18.24 -29.47
N ALA A 192 -10.22 -17.62 -30.26
CA ALA A 192 -10.41 -17.97 -31.67
C ALA A 192 -9.17 -17.68 -32.51
N THR A 193 -8.53 -16.52 -32.29
CA THR A 193 -7.28 -16.13 -32.95
C THR A 193 -6.14 -17.12 -32.65
N VAL A 194 -5.98 -17.51 -31.38
CA VAL A 194 -5.01 -18.52 -30.96
C VAL A 194 -5.24 -19.85 -31.68
N GLN A 195 -6.51 -20.24 -31.86
CA GLN A 195 -6.85 -21.46 -32.57
C GLN A 195 -6.52 -21.35 -34.07
N GLU A 196 -6.78 -20.21 -34.71
CA GLU A 196 -6.42 -19.99 -36.12
C GLU A 196 -4.90 -20.01 -36.34
N ILE A 197 -4.12 -19.40 -35.44
CA ILE A 197 -2.65 -19.48 -35.46
C ILE A 197 -2.18 -20.93 -35.27
N SER A 198 -2.77 -21.66 -34.31
CA SER A 198 -2.42 -23.06 -34.06
C SER A 198 -2.66 -23.93 -35.30
N LYS A 199 -3.83 -23.79 -35.95
CA LYS A 199 -4.13 -24.48 -37.22
C LYS A 199 -3.11 -24.12 -38.30
N GLY A 200 -2.85 -22.82 -38.48
CA GLY A 200 -1.89 -22.31 -39.46
C GLY A 200 -0.47 -22.85 -39.29
N ASN A 201 -0.04 -23.10 -38.06
CA ASN A 201 1.27 -23.71 -37.76
C ASN A 201 1.39 -25.18 -38.22
N TYR A 202 0.27 -25.89 -38.41
CA TYR A 202 0.26 -27.26 -38.93
C TYR A 202 0.07 -27.32 -40.46
N GLU A 203 -0.29 -26.21 -41.10
CA GLU A 203 -0.42 -26.12 -42.54
C GLU A 203 0.96 -25.93 -43.21
N CYS A 204 1.24 -26.78 -44.20
CA CYS A 204 2.50 -26.66 -44.95
C CYS A 204 2.53 -25.31 -45.69
N CYS A 205 3.67 -24.62 -45.63
CA CYS A 205 4.00 -23.36 -46.33
C CYS A 205 3.74 -22.05 -45.57
N ASN A 206 3.22 -22.07 -44.35
CA ASN A 206 3.21 -20.88 -43.47
C ASN A 206 4.44 -20.87 -42.55
N PRO A 207 5.14 -19.73 -42.37
CA PRO A 207 6.16 -19.59 -41.34
C PRO A 207 5.51 -19.84 -39.97
N PRO A 208 6.02 -20.79 -39.16
CA PRO A 208 5.42 -21.10 -37.88
C PRO A 208 5.59 -19.92 -36.91
N ILE A 209 4.50 -19.51 -36.27
CA ILE A 209 4.52 -18.55 -35.18
C ILE A 209 4.83 -19.31 -33.89
N ASN A 210 5.82 -18.86 -33.11
CA ASN A 210 6.21 -19.46 -31.84
C ASN A 210 5.18 -19.19 -30.71
N LEU A 211 3.94 -19.62 -30.94
CA LEU A 211 2.79 -19.43 -30.06
C LEU A 211 2.96 -20.22 -28.75
N GLN A 212 2.87 -19.52 -27.63
CA GLN A 212 3.05 -20.09 -26.29
C GLN A 212 1.76 -20.08 -25.45
N GLY A 213 0.84 -19.16 -25.72
CA GLY A 213 -0.36 -18.99 -24.92
C GLY A 213 -1.12 -17.70 -25.19
N TYR A 214 -2.01 -17.35 -24.28
CA TYR A 214 -2.81 -16.13 -24.37
C TYR A 214 -3.20 -15.56 -23.00
N VAL A 215 -3.59 -14.28 -22.98
CA VAL A 215 -3.93 -13.54 -21.76
C VAL A 215 -5.26 -12.82 -21.93
N LEU A 216 -6.13 -12.90 -20.92
CA LEU A 216 -7.45 -12.27 -20.92
C LEU A 216 -7.69 -11.44 -19.66
N GLY A 217 -8.02 -10.16 -19.82
CA GLY A 217 -8.38 -9.25 -18.73
C GLY A 217 -9.87 -8.89 -18.72
N ASN A 218 -10.55 -9.03 -17.58
CA ASN A 218 -12.01 -8.83 -17.43
C ASN A 218 -12.81 -9.38 -18.63
N PRO A 219 -12.57 -10.64 -19.09
CA PRO A 219 -13.03 -11.06 -20.40
C PRO A 219 -14.52 -11.38 -20.41
N LEU A 220 -15.23 -10.88 -21.43
CA LEU A 220 -16.49 -11.48 -21.83
C LEU A 220 -16.19 -12.85 -22.45
N THR A 221 -16.73 -13.90 -21.85
CA THR A 221 -16.46 -15.29 -22.22
C THR A 221 -17.73 -16.02 -22.66
N ASP A 222 -18.87 -15.69 -22.05
CA ASP A 222 -20.19 -16.16 -22.44
C ASP A 222 -21.22 -15.10 -22.00
N TYR A 223 -21.95 -14.55 -22.96
CA TYR A 223 -22.85 -13.43 -22.69
C TYR A 223 -23.92 -13.75 -21.63
N ALA A 224 -24.43 -14.98 -21.61
CA ALA A 224 -25.48 -15.38 -20.67
C ALA A 224 -24.91 -15.57 -19.27
N ILE A 225 -23.77 -16.25 -19.13
CA ILE A 225 -23.09 -16.45 -17.85
C ILE A 225 -22.67 -15.11 -17.25
N ASP A 226 -21.96 -14.29 -18.04
CA ASP A 226 -21.40 -13.03 -17.57
C ASP A 226 -22.49 -12.03 -17.21
N SER A 227 -23.54 -11.88 -18.03
CA SER A 227 -24.64 -10.93 -17.75
C SER A 227 -25.48 -11.36 -16.54
N ASN A 228 -25.78 -12.66 -16.39
CA ASN A 228 -26.54 -13.14 -15.24
C ASN A 228 -25.75 -13.07 -13.92
N SER A 229 -24.41 -13.00 -13.99
CA SER A 229 -23.55 -12.85 -12.80
C SER A 229 -23.58 -11.45 -12.17
N ARG A 230 -24.08 -10.43 -12.88
CA ARG A 230 -24.16 -9.04 -12.39
C ARG A 230 -25.03 -8.89 -11.14
N ILE A 231 -26.10 -9.67 -11.03
CA ILE A 231 -27.01 -9.62 -9.88
C ILE A 231 -26.39 -10.21 -8.60
N PRO A 232 -25.85 -11.44 -8.59
CA PRO A 232 -25.16 -11.96 -7.40
C PRO A 232 -23.93 -11.13 -7.03
N PHE A 233 -23.22 -10.58 -8.02
CA PHE A 233 -22.10 -9.66 -7.76
C PHE A 233 -22.57 -8.37 -7.06
N ALA A 234 -23.63 -7.73 -7.56
CA ALA A 234 -24.20 -6.55 -6.95
C ALA A 234 -24.73 -6.80 -5.53
N HIS A 235 -25.20 -8.02 -5.24
CA HIS A 235 -25.57 -8.43 -3.88
C HIS A 235 -24.34 -8.50 -2.96
N GLY A 236 -23.26 -9.13 -3.41
CA GLY A 236 -21.98 -9.18 -2.68
C GLY A 236 -21.39 -7.80 -2.38
N MET A 237 -21.56 -6.86 -3.31
CA MET A 237 -21.09 -5.47 -3.22
C MET A 237 -22.05 -4.52 -2.47
N ALA A 238 -23.06 -5.05 -1.76
CA ALA A 238 -24.07 -4.26 -1.03
C ALA A 238 -24.92 -3.30 -1.90
N LEU A 239 -24.93 -3.47 -3.23
CA LEU A 239 -25.68 -2.59 -4.13
C LEU A 239 -27.18 -2.90 -4.15
N ILE A 240 -27.56 -4.12 -3.76
CA ILE A 240 -28.95 -4.55 -3.59
C ILE A 240 -29.14 -5.28 -2.26
N SER A 241 -30.37 -5.29 -1.75
CA SER A 241 -30.68 -5.97 -0.50
C SER A 241 -30.86 -7.49 -0.67
N ASP A 242 -30.69 -8.25 0.42
CA ASP A 242 -30.95 -9.70 0.41
C ASP A 242 -32.40 -10.03 0.01
N GLU A 243 -33.37 -9.19 0.38
CA GLU A 243 -34.77 -9.43 0.03
C GLU A 243 -35.01 -9.29 -1.47
N LEU A 244 -34.38 -8.28 -2.12
CA LEU A 244 -34.42 -8.12 -3.57
C LEU A 244 -33.67 -9.26 -4.25
N TYR A 245 -32.47 -9.62 -3.76
CA TYR A 245 -31.68 -10.72 -4.31
C TYR A 245 -32.41 -12.07 -4.23
N GLU A 246 -32.97 -12.43 -3.06
CA GLU A 246 -33.73 -13.68 -2.91
C GLU A 246 -35.02 -13.67 -3.75
N SER A 247 -35.66 -12.51 -3.91
CA SER A 247 -36.82 -12.34 -4.78
C SER A 247 -36.46 -12.53 -6.26
N LEU A 248 -35.35 -11.95 -6.71
CA LEU A 248 -34.78 -12.15 -8.04
C LEU A 248 -34.46 -13.63 -8.26
N LYS A 249 -33.68 -14.24 -7.38
CA LYS A 249 -33.28 -15.64 -7.46
C LYS A 249 -34.48 -16.58 -7.55
N LYS A 250 -35.51 -16.37 -6.72
CA LYS A 250 -36.73 -17.18 -6.71
C LYS A 250 -37.60 -16.99 -7.95
N SER A 251 -37.79 -15.75 -8.40
CA SER A 251 -38.72 -15.42 -9.50
C SER A 251 -38.11 -15.62 -10.89
N CYS A 252 -36.81 -15.33 -11.04
CA CYS A 252 -36.07 -15.40 -12.30
C CYS A 252 -35.34 -16.73 -12.49
N LYS A 253 -35.10 -17.49 -11.41
CA LYS A 253 -34.43 -18.82 -11.43
C LYS A 253 -33.05 -18.81 -12.09
N GLY A 254 -32.29 -17.73 -11.90
CA GLY A 254 -30.96 -17.55 -12.48
C GLY A 254 -30.92 -16.90 -13.86
N GLU A 255 -32.07 -16.73 -14.52
CA GLU A 255 -32.17 -16.06 -15.83
C GLU A 255 -32.70 -14.64 -15.68
N TYR A 256 -31.79 -13.67 -15.58
CA TYR A 256 -32.09 -12.26 -15.31
C TYR A 256 -32.04 -11.38 -16.56
N THR A 257 -31.29 -11.82 -17.58
CA THR A 257 -31.06 -11.02 -18.80
C THR A 257 -32.13 -11.28 -19.86
N ASN A 258 -32.41 -12.56 -20.14
CA ASN A 258 -33.39 -12.98 -21.16
C ASN A 258 -34.73 -13.38 -20.54
N VAL A 259 -35.30 -12.50 -19.71
CA VAL A 259 -36.53 -12.78 -18.98
C VAL A 259 -37.71 -12.89 -19.94
N HIS A 260 -38.44 -14.01 -19.86
CA HIS A 260 -39.65 -14.20 -20.66
C HIS A 260 -40.67 -13.08 -20.37
N PRO A 261 -41.25 -12.39 -21.39
CA PRO A 261 -42.12 -11.23 -21.18
C PRO A 261 -43.34 -11.44 -20.27
N ARG A 262 -43.79 -12.70 -20.13
CA ARG A 262 -44.90 -13.07 -19.21
C ARG A 262 -44.48 -13.22 -17.74
N ASN A 263 -43.19 -13.30 -17.43
CA ASN A 263 -42.71 -13.35 -16.05
C ASN A 263 -42.62 -11.92 -15.48
N THR A 264 -43.78 -11.28 -15.32
CA THR A 264 -43.91 -9.89 -14.87
C THR A 264 -43.29 -9.67 -13.49
N GLN A 265 -43.27 -10.70 -12.64
CA GLN A 265 -42.65 -10.63 -11.32
C GLN A 265 -41.14 -10.49 -11.42
N CYS A 266 -40.47 -11.32 -12.22
CA CYS A 266 -39.02 -11.20 -12.44
C CYS A 266 -38.68 -9.86 -13.12
N LEU A 267 -39.43 -9.46 -14.15
CA LEU A 267 -39.21 -8.17 -14.82
C LEU A 267 -39.28 -6.99 -13.85
N LYS A 268 -40.25 -7.00 -12.93
CA LYS A 268 -40.37 -5.98 -11.89
C LYS A 268 -39.13 -5.93 -11.00
N PHE A 269 -38.65 -7.07 -10.52
CA PHE A 269 -37.47 -7.10 -9.66
C PHE A 269 -36.17 -6.74 -10.41
N VAL A 270 -36.06 -7.08 -11.69
CA VAL A 270 -34.94 -6.64 -12.54
C VAL A 270 -34.99 -5.11 -12.74
N GLU A 271 -36.17 -4.52 -12.87
CA GLU A 271 -36.34 -3.07 -12.89
C GLU A 271 -35.89 -2.41 -11.57
N GLU A 272 -36.21 -3.02 -10.43
CA GLU A 272 -35.73 -2.57 -9.12
C GLU A 272 -34.20 -2.67 -9.00
N PHE A 273 -33.60 -3.76 -9.46
CA PHE A 273 -32.14 -3.89 -9.58
C PHE A 273 -31.52 -2.75 -10.41
N ASN A 274 -32.09 -2.46 -11.58
CA ASN A 274 -31.59 -1.39 -12.45
C ASN A 274 -31.71 0.00 -11.79
N LYS A 275 -32.74 0.24 -10.97
CA LYS A 275 -32.88 1.50 -10.22
C LYS A 275 -31.79 1.66 -9.16
N CYS A 276 -31.31 0.56 -8.58
CA CYS A 276 -30.21 0.58 -7.63
C CYS A 276 -28.85 0.82 -8.32
N THR A 277 -28.66 0.34 -9.55
CA THR A 277 -27.34 0.28 -10.22
C THR A 277 -27.18 1.19 -11.45
N ASN A 278 -28.20 1.96 -11.86
CA ASN A 278 -28.09 2.83 -13.05
C ASN A 278 -27.18 4.06 -12.87
N ARG A 279 -26.83 4.43 -11.64
CA ARG A 279 -25.98 5.58 -11.30
C ARG A 279 -24.64 5.20 -10.68
N ILE A 280 -24.08 4.08 -11.11
CA ILE A 280 -22.69 3.70 -10.85
C ILE A 280 -21.92 3.53 -12.15
N LEU A 281 -20.62 3.79 -12.12
CA LEU A 281 -19.72 3.46 -13.21
C LEU A 281 -19.46 1.95 -13.16
N GLN A 282 -20.14 1.17 -14.01
CA GLN A 282 -20.15 -0.30 -13.92
C GLN A 282 -18.74 -0.91 -13.98
N GLN A 283 -17.85 -0.34 -14.78
CA GLN A 283 -16.47 -0.82 -14.92
C GLN A 283 -15.58 -0.49 -13.70
N ARG A 284 -15.98 0.48 -12.86
CA ARG A 284 -15.20 1.01 -11.73
C ARG A 284 -16.14 1.53 -10.63
N LEU A 285 -16.69 0.62 -9.82
CA LEU A 285 -17.76 0.93 -8.86
C LEU A 285 -17.49 2.07 -7.88
N LEU A 286 -16.23 2.27 -7.49
CA LEU A 286 -15.82 3.26 -6.48
C LEU A 286 -15.67 4.68 -7.06
N ASP A 287 -15.50 4.79 -8.38
CA ASP A 287 -15.35 6.07 -9.04
C ASP A 287 -16.73 6.77 -9.16
N PRO A 288 -16.76 8.10 -9.12
CA PRO A 288 -17.98 8.84 -9.41
C PRO A 288 -18.35 8.70 -10.89
N LEU A 289 -19.65 8.62 -11.17
CA LEU A 289 -20.14 9.03 -12.48
C LEU A 289 -19.94 10.54 -12.59
N CYS A 290 -19.41 11.00 -13.70
CA CYS A 290 -19.02 12.39 -13.85
C CYS A 290 -19.17 12.82 -15.31
N GLU A 291 -19.33 14.12 -15.51
CA GLU A 291 -19.41 14.71 -16.84
C GLU A 291 -18.02 14.73 -17.48
N THR A 292 -17.96 14.56 -18.81
CA THR A 292 -16.72 14.42 -19.57
C THR A 292 -15.82 15.67 -19.60
N GLU A 293 -16.13 16.71 -18.83
CA GLU A 293 -15.49 18.03 -18.94
C GLU A 293 -14.48 18.36 -17.82
N THR A 294 -14.37 17.52 -16.78
CA THR A 294 -13.50 17.81 -15.61
C THR A 294 -12.35 16.81 -15.45
N PRO A 295 -11.12 17.24 -15.10
CA PRO A 295 -9.97 16.35 -14.89
C PRO A 295 -10.14 15.25 -13.84
N ASP A 296 -10.94 15.51 -12.80
CA ASP A 296 -11.24 14.54 -11.74
C ASP A 296 -12.08 13.36 -12.23
N CYS A 297 -12.60 13.45 -13.45
CA CYS A 297 -13.45 12.44 -14.04
C CYS A 297 -12.65 11.37 -14.76
N TYR A 298 -12.85 10.10 -14.41
CA TYR A 298 -12.10 9.00 -15.05
C TYR A 298 -12.21 8.99 -16.57
N ILE A 299 -13.40 9.27 -17.10
CA ILE A 299 -13.69 9.29 -18.54
C ILE A 299 -13.13 10.52 -19.28
N TYR A 300 -12.65 11.55 -18.56
CA TYR A 300 -12.02 12.73 -19.15
C TYR A 300 -10.79 12.39 -19.98
N ARG A 301 -10.03 11.37 -19.57
CA ARG A 301 -8.88 10.86 -20.34
C ARG A 301 -9.26 10.42 -21.75
N TYR A 302 -10.49 9.91 -21.95
CA TYR A 302 -10.98 9.48 -23.26
C TYR A 302 -11.27 10.67 -24.16
N LEU A 303 -11.75 11.77 -23.58
CA LEU A 303 -11.94 13.02 -24.31
C LEU A 303 -10.59 13.60 -24.75
N LEU A 304 -9.61 13.66 -23.85
CA LEU A 304 -8.27 14.14 -24.19
C LEU A 304 -7.62 13.29 -25.28
N THR A 305 -7.74 11.96 -25.22
CA THR A 305 -7.24 11.10 -26.30
C THR A 305 -7.95 11.35 -27.63
N THR A 306 -9.25 11.67 -27.60
CA THR A 306 -9.98 12.05 -28.81
C THR A 306 -9.42 13.34 -29.41
N TYR A 307 -9.15 14.37 -28.60
CA TYR A 307 -8.52 15.60 -29.08
C TYR A 307 -7.10 15.35 -29.59
N TRP A 308 -6.33 14.54 -28.87
CA TRP A 308 -4.96 14.21 -29.22
C TRP A 308 -4.87 13.43 -30.54
N ALA A 309 -5.65 12.36 -30.71
CA ALA A 309 -5.64 11.54 -31.92
C ALA A 309 -6.22 12.25 -33.17
N ASN A 310 -7.02 13.30 -32.96
CA ASN A 310 -7.54 14.14 -34.03
C ASN A 310 -6.61 15.30 -34.42
N ASP A 311 -5.58 15.59 -33.63
CA ASP A 311 -4.64 16.65 -33.97
C ASP A 311 -3.83 16.31 -35.23
N ALA A 312 -3.69 17.29 -36.12
CA ALA A 312 -3.04 17.10 -37.41
C ALA A 312 -1.55 16.73 -37.27
N THR A 313 -0.87 17.28 -36.26
CA THR A 313 0.56 17.00 -36.02
C THR A 313 0.75 15.60 -35.46
N VAL A 314 -0.18 15.13 -34.60
CA VAL A 314 -0.17 13.75 -34.09
C VAL A 314 -0.39 12.76 -35.23
N ARG A 315 -1.39 13.00 -36.08
CA ARG A 315 -1.67 12.15 -37.25
C ARG A 315 -0.49 12.12 -38.22
N GLU A 316 0.21 13.24 -38.41
CA GLU A 316 1.42 13.29 -39.23
C GLU A 316 2.57 12.49 -38.59
N ALA A 317 2.78 12.63 -37.27
CA ALA A 317 3.81 11.89 -36.55
C ALA A 317 3.59 10.37 -36.56
N LEU A 318 2.33 9.93 -36.45
CA LEU A 318 1.92 8.52 -36.56
C LEU A 318 1.80 8.03 -38.01
N GLN A 319 2.00 8.93 -38.99
CA GLN A 319 1.90 8.66 -40.42
C GLN A 319 0.54 8.10 -40.87
N ILE A 320 -0.52 8.64 -40.28
CA ILE A 320 -1.89 8.29 -40.65
C ILE A 320 -2.15 8.75 -42.08
N ASN A 321 -2.74 7.86 -42.89
CA ASN A 321 -3.10 8.22 -44.26
C ASN A 321 -4.21 9.29 -44.23
N LYS A 322 -3.89 10.47 -44.79
CA LYS A 322 -4.74 11.67 -44.77
C LYS A 322 -6.08 11.48 -45.49
N GLU A 323 -6.16 10.54 -46.42
CA GLU A 323 -7.35 10.27 -47.23
C GLU A 323 -8.22 9.15 -46.67
N SER A 324 -7.76 8.41 -45.67
CA SER A 324 -8.41 7.17 -45.27
C SER A 324 -9.43 7.28 -44.13
N ILE A 325 -9.47 8.38 -43.36
CA ILE A 325 -10.18 8.40 -42.06
C ILE A 325 -10.73 9.79 -41.70
N GLY A 326 -12.00 9.83 -41.29
CA GLY A 326 -12.69 11.02 -40.78
C GLY A 326 -12.25 11.43 -39.36
N GLU A 327 -13.17 11.98 -38.59
CA GLU A 327 -12.96 12.24 -37.16
C GLU A 327 -12.69 10.90 -36.45
N TRP A 328 -11.56 10.84 -35.74
CA TRP A 328 -11.18 9.67 -34.94
C TRP A 328 -12.00 9.66 -33.66
N VAL A 329 -12.51 8.49 -33.29
CA VAL A 329 -13.21 8.27 -32.02
C VAL A 329 -12.62 7.04 -31.35
N ARG A 330 -12.60 7.03 -30.01
CA ARG A 330 -12.03 5.91 -29.24
C ARG A 330 -12.69 4.58 -29.55
N CYS A 331 -14.02 4.56 -29.59
CA CYS A 331 -14.83 3.39 -29.84
C CYS A 331 -15.98 3.73 -30.79
N TYR A 332 -15.93 3.20 -32.01
CA TYR A 332 -16.99 3.38 -32.99
C TYR A 332 -18.13 2.37 -32.79
N ARG A 333 -19.04 2.67 -31.85
CA ARG A 333 -20.10 1.74 -31.38
C ARG A 333 -21.15 1.34 -32.44
N THR A 334 -21.21 2.04 -33.56
CA THR A 334 -22.18 1.78 -34.64
C THR A 334 -21.55 1.06 -35.83
N ILE A 335 -20.36 0.51 -35.67
CA ILE A 335 -19.70 -0.28 -36.71
C ILE A 335 -20.58 -1.49 -37.10
N PRO A 336 -20.87 -1.71 -38.40
CA PRO A 336 -21.57 -2.91 -38.83
C PRO A 336 -20.70 -4.14 -38.55
N TYR A 337 -21.08 -4.94 -37.57
CA TYR A 337 -20.31 -6.10 -37.10
C TYR A 337 -21.24 -7.28 -36.78
N ASP A 338 -20.81 -8.51 -37.07
CA ASP A 338 -21.53 -9.75 -36.78
C ASP A 338 -20.92 -10.47 -35.57
N ASN A 339 -21.63 -10.49 -34.46
CA ASN A 339 -21.22 -11.21 -33.24
C ASN A 339 -21.54 -12.71 -33.39
N ASP A 340 -20.73 -13.44 -34.15
CA ASP A 340 -20.97 -14.86 -34.51
C ASP A 340 -20.36 -15.86 -33.52
N ILE A 341 -19.49 -15.42 -32.59
CA ILE A 341 -19.01 -16.23 -31.47
C ILE A 341 -19.84 -15.93 -30.23
N ILE A 342 -20.78 -16.81 -29.90
CA ILE A 342 -21.70 -16.64 -28.75
C ILE A 342 -21.01 -16.91 -27.40
N GLY A 343 -19.97 -17.76 -27.41
CA GLY A 343 -19.15 -18.06 -26.24
C GLY A 343 -17.81 -18.68 -26.63
N SER A 344 -16.77 -18.40 -25.83
CA SER A 344 -15.39 -18.77 -26.15
C SER A 344 -15.02 -20.20 -25.71
N MET A 345 -15.87 -20.87 -24.92
CA MET A 345 -15.59 -22.17 -24.31
C MET A 345 -15.00 -23.23 -25.26
N PRO A 346 -15.54 -23.47 -26.48
CA PRO A 346 -14.97 -24.48 -27.39
C PRO A 346 -13.54 -24.17 -27.83
N TYR A 347 -13.21 -22.89 -27.99
CA TYR A 347 -11.86 -22.45 -28.36
C TYR A 347 -10.88 -22.66 -27.21
N HIS A 348 -11.27 -22.32 -25.98
CA HIS A 348 -10.43 -22.55 -24.80
C HIS A 348 -10.12 -24.04 -24.59
N VAL A 349 -11.14 -24.91 -24.69
CA VAL A 349 -10.96 -26.36 -24.57
C VAL A 349 -9.96 -26.87 -25.62
N ASN A 350 -10.13 -26.48 -26.88
CA ASN A 350 -9.23 -26.89 -27.95
C ASN A 350 -7.80 -26.37 -27.74
N ASN A 351 -7.65 -25.10 -27.36
CA ASN A 351 -6.34 -24.48 -27.14
C ASN A 351 -5.60 -25.16 -25.97
N SER A 352 -6.31 -25.53 -24.90
CA SER A 352 -5.75 -26.28 -23.78
C SER A 352 -5.32 -27.69 -24.17
N ILE A 353 -6.13 -28.40 -24.99
CA ILE A 353 -5.76 -29.73 -25.53
C ILE A 353 -4.50 -29.63 -26.40
N SER A 354 -4.35 -28.54 -27.15
CA SER A 354 -3.16 -28.23 -27.94
C SER A 354 -1.94 -27.80 -27.10
N GLY A 355 -2.07 -27.70 -25.77
CA GLY A 355 -0.97 -27.40 -24.85
C GLY A 355 -0.68 -25.92 -24.63
N TYR A 356 -1.53 -25.00 -25.08
CA TYR A 356 -1.35 -23.57 -24.85
C TYR A 356 -1.85 -23.15 -23.49
N ARG A 357 -1.03 -22.40 -22.75
CA ARG A 357 -1.40 -21.85 -21.44
C ARG A 357 -2.22 -20.57 -21.57
N SER A 358 -3.14 -20.34 -20.65
CA SER A 358 -3.91 -19.09 -20.55
C SER A 358 -3.74 -18.44 -19.19
N LEU A 359 -3.56 -17.11 -19.17
CA LEU A 359 -3.71 -16.29 -17.95
C LEU A 359 -5.03 -15.52 -18.05
N ILE A 360 -5.90 -15.65 -17.05
CA ILE A 360 -7.20 -15.00 -17.01
C ILE A 360 -7.29 -14.24 -15.69
N TYR A 361 -7.59 -12.94 -15.76
CA TYR A 361 -7.73 -12.08 -14.58
C TYR A 361 -8.99 -11.24 -14.69
N SER A 362 -9.56 -10.86 -13.54
CA SER A 362 -10.74 -10.00 -13.45
C SER A 362 -10.58 -9.01 -12.31
N GLY A 363 -11.03 -7.77 -12.51
CA GLY A 363 -11.15 -6.78 -11.45
C GLY A 363 -12.24 -7.15 -10.46
N ASP A 364 -11.96 -6.96 -9.17
CA ASP A 364 -12.91 -7.25 -8.08
C ASP A 364 -14.05 -6.21 -8.00
N HIS A 365 -13.90 -5.02 -8.59
CA HIS A 365 -14.90 -3.95 -8.63
C HIS A 365 -15.48 -3.68 -10.04
N ASP A 366 -15.48 -4.68 -10.91
CA ASP A 366 -16.06 -4.60 -12.26
C ASP A 366 -17.47 -5.24 -12.29
N LEU A 367 -18.52 -4.42 -12.36
CA LEU A 367 -19.90 -4.87 -12.57
C LEU A 367 -20.21 -5.13 -14.06
N GLU A 368 -19.44 -4.58 -14.99
CA GLU A 368 -19.66 -4.78 -16.43
C GLU A 368 -19.37 -6.24 -16.79
N VAL A 369 -18.21 -6.75 -16.38
CA VAL A 369 -17.84 -8.18 -16.46
C VAL A 369 -17.38 -8.64 -15.07
N PRO A 370 -18.33 -9.07 -14.21
CA PRO A 370 -18.01 -9.52 -12.87
C PRO A 370 -17.08 -10.72 -12.83
N TYR A 371 -16.15 -10.75 -11.88
CA TYR A 371 -15.30 -11.92 -11.63
C TYR A 371 -16.12 -13.20 -11.38
N LEU A 372 -17.35 -13.08 -10.85
CA LEU A 372 -18.27 -14.20 -10.68
C LEU A 372 -18.69 -14.83 -12.02
N GLY A 373 -18.81 -14.02 -13.08
CA GLY A 373 -19.05 -14.49 -14.45
C GLY A 373 -17.87 -15.31 -14.95
N THR A 374 -16.67 -14.73 -14.86
CA THR A 374 -15.40 -15.40 -15.20
C THR A 374 -15.23 -16.71 -14.43
N GLN A 375 -15.48 -16.74 -13.11
CA GLN A 375 -15.39 -17.95 -12.30
C GLN A 375 -16.42 -19.01 -12.71
N ALA A 376 -17.68 -18.61 -12.92
CA ALA A 376 -18.73 -19.51 -13.38
C ALA A 376 -18.39 -20.13 -14.75
N TRP A 377 -17.85 -19.33 -15.66
CA TRP A 377 -17.35 -19.79 -16.94
C TRP A 377 -16.14 -20.74 -16.79
N ILE A 378 -15.14 -20.42 -15.96
CA ILE A 378 -13.98 -21.32 -15.70
C ILE A 378 -14.47 -22.68 -15.19
N ARG A 379 -15.44 -22.70 -14.27
CA ARG A 379 -16.02 -23.96 -13.77
C ARG A 379 -16.71 -24.77 -14.86
N SER A 380 -17.34 -24.10 -15.83
CA SER A 380 -17.98 -24.77 -16.97
C SER A 380 -17.00 -25.54 -17.85
N LEU A 381 -15.70 -25.19 -17.83
CA LEU A 381 -14.64 -25.92 -18.54
C LEU A 381 -14.32 -27.29 -17.91
N ASN A 382 -14.70 -27.51 -16.65
CA ASN A 382 -14.47 -28.75 -15.89
C ASN A 382 -12.99 -29.17 -15.84
N TYR A 383 -12.09 -28.20 -15.66
CA TYR A 383 -10.65 -28.45 -15.48
C TYR A 383 -10.34 -28.92 -14.07
N SER A 384 -9.29 -29.75 -13.93
CA SER A 384 -8.76 -30.13 -12.63
C SER A 384 -8.00 -28.96 -11.99
N ILE A 385 -8.36 -28.61 -10.76
CA ILE A 385 -7.63 -27.60 -9.97
C ILE A 385 -6.32 -28.23 -9.48
N ILE A 386 -5.19 -27.69 -9.93
CA ILE A 386 -3.83 -28.12 -9.52
C ILE A 386 -3.33 -27.26 -8.34
N ASP A 387 -3.73 -25.99 -8.34
CA ASP A 387 -3.42 -25.01 -7.30
C ASP A 387 -4.68 -24.16 -7.10
N ASP A 388 -5.23 -24.18 -5.89
CA ASP A 388 -6.52 -23.56 -5.60
C ASP A 388 -6.37 -22.05 -5.36
N TRP A 389 -7.50 -21.35 -5.34
CA TRP A 389 -7.58 -19.91 -5.12
C TRP A 389 -6.81 -19.50 -3.85
N ARG A 390 -5.89 -18.57 -4.02
CA ARG A 390 -5.17 -17.95 -2.92
C ARG A 390 -4.91 -16.48 -3.23
N PRO A 391 -4.74 -15.64 -2.20
CA PRO A 391 -4.35 -14.26 -2.43
C PRO A 391 -3.03 -14.20 -3.21
N TRP A 392 -3.04 -13.40 -4.27
CA TRP A 392 -1.81 -13.03 -4.95
C TRP A 392 -1.14 -11.91 -4.16
N MET A 393 0.11 -12.11 -3.74
CA MET A 393 0.83 -11.14 -2.93
C MET A 393 1.79 -10.29 -3.78
N ILE A 394 1.70 -8.97 -3.65
CA ILE A 394 2.68 -7.99 -4.15
C ILE A 394 3.27 -7.29 -2.94
N LYS A 395 4.58 -7.42 -2.71
CA LYS A 395 5.29 -6.84 -1.55
C LYS A 395 4.62 -7.19 -0.20
N ASN A 396 4.31 -8.46 0.02
CA ASN A 396 3.67 -8.98 1.25
C ASN A 396 2.24 -8.44 1.52
N GLN A 397 1.57 -7.88 0.52
CA GLN A 397 0.16 -7.50 0.60
C GLN A 397 -0.64 -8.16 -0.53
N ILE A 398 -1.92 -8.47 -0.30
CA ILE A 398 -2.82 -8.89 -1.39
C ILE A 398 -2.79 -7.83 -2.51
N ALA A 399 -2.60 -8.28 -3.74
CA ALA A 399 -2.58 -7.46 -4.93
C ALA A 399 -3.89 -6.67 -5.06
N GLY A 400 -3.79 -5.34 -5.08
CA GLY A 400 -4.92 -4.40 -5.08
C GLY A 400 -4.44 -2.97 -5.29
N TYR A 401 -5.36 -2.00 -5.40
CA TYR A 401 -5.06 -0.61 -5.76
C TYR A 401 -4.16 0.07 -4.72
N SER A 402 -2.85 0.07 -4.97
CA SER A 402 -1.91 0.94 -4.27
C SER A 402 -1.89 2.28 -5.01
N LEU A 403 -2.32 3.35 -4.34
CA LEU A 403 -2.10 4.72 -4.79
C LEU A 403 -0.59 5.06 -4.65
N LEU A 404 0.25 4.42 -5.48
CA LEU A 404 1.63 4.81 -5.75
C LEU A 404 1.59 5.66 -7.02
N LEU A 405 1.32 6.96 -6.88
CA LEU A 405 1.55 7.93 -7.96
C LEU A 405 3.04 8.26 -8.01
N LEU A 406 3.66 7.94 -9.16
CA LEU A 406 4.95 8.40 -9.75
C LEU A 406 6.12 8.60 -8.76
N LEU A 407 7.27 7.92 -8.89
CA LEU A 407 8.29 8.29 -9.88
C LEU A 407 9.39 7.21 -9.95
N HIS A 408 9.65 6.66 -11.13
CA HIS A 408 10.97 6.17 -11.51
C HIS A 408 11.35 6.86 -12.81
N LEU A 409 12.25 7.82 -12.71
CA LEU A 409 13.01 8.37 -13.82
C LEU A 409 14.32 8.85 -13.21
N VAL A 410 15.42 8.14 -13.51
CA VAL A 410 16.75 8.71 -13.79
C VAL A 410 17.71 7.56 -14.21
N PHE A 411 17.89 7.49 -15.52
CA PHE A 411 19.11 7.24 -16.29
C PHE A 411 19.87 5.89 -16.24
N LEU A 412 19.73 5.17 -17.37
CA LEU A 412 20.84 4.51 -18.07
C LEU A 412 21.81 5.57 -18.63
N ILE A 413 23.05 5.60 -18.15
CA ILE A 413 24.21 6.05 -18.94
C ILE A 413 25.31 5.02 -18.72
N GLN A 414 25.53 4.17 -19.73
CA GLN A 414 26.77 3.42 -19.89
C GLN A 414 27.80 4.36 -20.51
N GLN A 415 28.75 4.83 -19.71
CA GLN A 415 30.04 5.29 -20.19
C GLN A 415 31.13 4.52 -19.43
N HIS A 416 32.12 4.02 -20.17
CA HIS A 416 33.39 3.61 -19.56
C HIS A 416 34.00 4.82 -18.85
N VAL A 417 34.23 4.70 -17.55
CA VAL A 417 34.93 5.74 -16.76
C VAL A 417 36.14 5.09 -16.10
N ASP A 418 37.30 5.66 -16.39
CA ASP A 418 38.58 5.36 -15.73
C ASP A 418 38.52 5.62 -14.22
N SER A 419 39.53 5.14 -13.51
CA SER A 419 39.62 5.09 -12.04
C SER A 419 39.36 6.44 -11.35
N ALA A 420 38.49 6.40 -10.33
CA ALA A 420 38.17 7.47 -9.37
C ALA A 420 37.59 8.75 -9.99
N SER A 421 36.34 9.06 -9.63
CA SER A 421 35.64 10.28 -10.06
C SER A 421 35.22 11.12 -8.86
N ILE A 422 35.55 12.41 -8.91
CA ILE A 422 35.08 13.38 -7.90
C ILE A 422 33.66 13.80 -8.23
N VAL A 423 32.73 13.45 -7.35
CA VAL A 423 31.32 13.80 -7.41
C VAL A 423 31.15 15.18 -6.79
N LYS A 424 30.91 16.19 -7.63
CA LYS A 424 30.64 17.56 -7.17
C LYS A 424 29.16 17.82 -6.88
N PHE A 425 28.28 17.03 -7.49
CA PHE A 425 26.84 17.18 -7.43
C PHE A 425 26.23 15.80 -7.25
N LEU A 426 25.41 15.65 -6.22
CA LEU A 426 24.57 14.47 -6.06
C LEU A 426 23.13 14.82 -6.42
N PRO A 427 22.47 14.00 -7.24
CA PRO A 427 21.04 14.11 -7.43
C PRO A 427 20.33 14.15 -6.05
N GLY A 428 19.52 15.18 -5.82
CA GLY A 428 18.80 15.40 -4.56
C GLY A 428 19.46 16.40 -3.62
N PHE A 429 20.76 16.67 -3.75
CA PHE A 429 21.41 17.71 -2.95
C PHE A 429 21.31 19.08 -3.65
N GLU A 430 20.86 20.11 -2.94
CA GLU A 430 20.77 21.46 -3.52
C GLU A 430 22.16 22.10 -3.60
N GLY A 431 22.67 22.29 -4.82
CA GLY A 431 23.99 22.89 -5.08
C GLY A 431 25.15 21.89 -5.09
N SER A 432 26.38 22.41 -5.01
CA SER A 432 27.58 21.56 -4.91
C SER A 432 27.73 20.99 -3.50
N LEU A 433 28.21 19.75 -3.40
CA LEU A 433 28.48 19.14 -2.10
C LEU A 433 29.46 20.00 -1.28
N PRO A 434 29.23 20.17 0.03
CA PRO A 434 30.11 20.96 0.90
C PRO A 434 31.41 20.22 1.27
N PHE A 435 31.56 18.98 0.82
CA PHE A 435 32.75 18.13 1.00
C PHE A 435 33.10 17.45 -0.33
N GLU A 436 34.33 16.96 -0.42
CA GLU A 436 34.79 16.22 -1.59
C GLU A 436 34.38 14.75 -1.46
N LEU A 437 33.43 14.32 -2.29
CA LEU A 437 33.04 12.92 -2.44
C LEU A 437 33.74 12.32 -3.66
N GLU A 438 34.51 11.28 -3.44
CA GLU A 438 35.12 10.48 -4.48
C GLU A 438 34.40 9.13 -4.57
N THR A 439 34.13 8.66 -5.79
CA THR A 439 33.61 7.31 -6.02
C THR A 439 34.41 6.59 -7.09
N GLY A 440 34.55 5.28 -6.97
CA GLY A 440 35.27 4.51 -7.97
C GLY A 440 35.30 3.02 -7.72
N TYR A 441 35.98 2.32 -8.62
CA TYR A 441 36.19 0.88 -8.57
C TYR A 441 37.67 0.55 -8.32
N ILE A 442 37.91 -0.46 -7.48
CA ILE A 442 39.21 -1.12 -7.35
C ILE A 442 39.05 -2.59 -7.69
N GLY A 443 39.82 -3.04 -8.67
CA GLY A 443 39.88 -4.45 -9.05
C GLY A 443 40.68 -5.27 -8.04
N VAL A 444 40.12 -6.38 -7.57
CA VAL A 444 40.73 -7.34 -6.65
C VAL A 444 40.67 -8.75 -7.25
N GLY A 445 41.62 -9.60 -6.88
CA GLY A 445 41.87 -10.89 -7.54
C GLY A 445 43.02 -10.85 -8.55
N GLU A 446 43.50 -12.04 -8.95
CA GLU A 446 44.70 -12.20 -9.80
C GLU A 446 44.51 -11.57 -11.19
N GLU A 447 43.29 -11.56 -11.72
CA GLU A 447 42.93 -10.96 -13.01
C GLU A 447 42.08 -9.69 -12.86
N GLU A 448 42.01 -9.14 -11.64
CA GLU A 448 41.05 -8.08 -11.26
C GLU A 448 39.60 -8.44 -11.63
N GLU A 449 39.27 -9.72 -11.48
CA GLU A 449 37.98 -10.28 -11.88
C GLU A 449 36.83 -9.74 -11.03
N VAL A 450 37.09 -9.26 -9.81
CA VAL A 450 36.11 -8.60 -8.95
C VAL A 450 36.40 -7.10 -8.89
N GLN A 451 35.38 -6.28 -9.10
CA GLN A 451 35.44 -4.82 -9.03
C GLN A 451 34.66 -4.34 -7.81
N LEU A 452 35.37 -3.89 -6.78
CA LEU A 452 34.76 -3.36 -5.55
C LEU A 452 34.55 -1.86 -5.67
N PHE A 453 33.32 -1.41 -5.41
CA PHE A 453 32.92 -0.01 -5.45
C PHE A 453 33.04 0.64 -4.07
N TYR A 454 33.51 1.89 -4.04
CA TYR A 454 33.65 2.65 -2.80
C TYR A 454 33.16 4.09 -2.93
N TYR A 455 32.77 4.65 -1.79
CA TYR A 455 32.56 6.08 -1.56
C TYR A 455 33.64 6.58 -0.59
N PHE A 456 34.38 7.61 -0.95
CA PHE A 456 35.43 8.18 -0.11
C PHE A 456 35.19 9.66 0.16
N ILE A 457 35.30 10.05 1.43
CA ILE A 457 35.12 11.43 1.89
C ILE A 457 36.25 11.82 2.83
N LYS A 458 36.87 12.96 2.54
CA LYS A 458 37.96 13.52 3.37
C LYS A 458 37.42 14.08 4.68
N SER A 459 38.22 13.99 5.74
CA SER A 459 37.90 14.64 7.01
C SER A 459 37.64 16.14 6.81
N GLU A 460 36.58 16.63 7.43
CA GLU A 460 36.21 18.05 7.42
C GLU A 460 37.18 18.92 8.24
N ARG A 461 38.04 18.32 9.08
CA ARG A 461 39.01 19.03 9.92
C ARG A 461 40.39 19.12 9.26
N ASN A 462 41.21 18.07 9.33
CA ASN A 462 42.53 18.02 8.70
C ASN A 462 42.78 16.62 8.11
N PRO A 463 42.43 16.36 6.85
CA PRO A 463 42.52 15.02 6.26
C PRO A 463 43.94 14.45 6.19
N LYS A 464 44.99 15.29 6.33
CA LYS A 464 46.40 14.82 6.38
C LYS A 464 46.81 14.25 7.74
N GLU A 465 46.14 14.65 8.81
CA GLU A 465 46.48 14.25 10.19
C GLU A 465 45.39 13.39 10.82
N ASP A 466 44.14 13.55 10.38
CA ASP A 466 42.99 12.86 10.92
C ASP A 466 42.97 11.37 10.52
N PRO A 467 42.39 10.49 11.35
CA PRO A 467 42.31 9.08 11.04
C PRO A 467 41.63 8.79 9.70
N LEU A 468 42.07 7.71 9.03
CA LEU A 468 41.37 7.09 7.90
C LEU A 468 40.57 5.90 8.43
N LEU A 469 39.29 5.81 8.08
CA LEU A 469 38.38 4.79 8.59
C LEU A 469 37.65 4.10 7.44
N LEU A 470 37.71 2.77 7.41
CA LEU A 470 36.90 1.92 6.52
C LEU A 470 35.60 1.54 7.22
N TRP A 471 34.44 1.78 6.62
CA TRP A 471 33.13 1.37 7.12
C TRP A 471 32.54 0.23 6.28
N LEU A 472 32.14 -0.84 6.94
CA LEU A 472 31.45 -1.99 6.36
C LEU A 472 30.04 -2.09 6.98
N SER A 473 29.01 -2.01 6.15
CA SER A 473 27.62 -2.18 6.61
C SER A 473 27.28 -3.66 6.80
N GLY A 474 26.57 -3.99 7.89
CA GLY A 474 26.41 -5.34 8.37
C GLY A 474 25.43 -6.23 7.60
N GLY A 475 25.97 -7.28 6.96
CA GLY A 475 25.25 -8.37 6.30
C GLY A 475 25.73 -8.57 4.86
N PRO A 476 25.95 -9.80 4.36
CA PRO A 476 26.22 -10.02 2.95
C PRO A 476 25.07 -9.46 2.11
N GLY A 477 25.36 -8.54 1.18
CA GLY A 477 24.32 -7.88 0.37
C GLY A 477 23.81 -6.54 0.89
N CYS A 478 24.37 -6.00 1.98
CA CYS A 478 24.07 -4.65 2.48
C CYS A 478 25.02 -3.60 1.87
N SER A 479 24.53 -2.69 1.04
CA SER A 479 25.38 -1.62 0.47
C SER A 479 25.82 -0.62 1.53
N SER A 480 27.08 -0.18 1.46
CA SER A 480 27.65 0.84 2.35
C SER A 480 27.18 2.26 2.05
N ILE A 481 26.36 2.47 1.01
CA ILE A 481 25.55 3.69 0.90
C ILE A 481 24.63 3.85 2.14
N SER A 482 24.30 2.74 2.80
CA SER A 482 23.58 2.72 4.07
C SER A 482 24.35 3.47 5.16
N GLY A 483 25.64 3.18 5.27
CA GLY A 483 26.56 3.89 6.16
C GLY A 483 26.64 5.39 5.83
N LEU A 484 26.71 5.70 4.54
CA LEU A 484 26.83 7.06 4.02
C LEU A 484 25.60 7.94 4.31
N LEU A 485 24.38 7.38 4.24
CA LEU A 485 23.13 8.15 4.29
C LEU A 485 22.33 8.02 5.60
N PHE A 486 22.48 6.91 6.33
CA PHE A 486 21.61 6.59 7.47
C PHE A 486 22.36 6.42 8.79
N GLU A 487 23.66 6.13 8.77
CA GLU A 487 24.40 5.80 9.99
C GLU A 487 25.38 6.92 10.39
N ASN A 488 26.46 7.10 9.63
CA ASN A 488 27.56 7.96 10.09
C ASN A 488 28.20 8.83 8.99
N GLY A 489 27.71 8.80 7.75
CA GLY A 489 28.14 9.70 6.69
C GLY A 489 27.61 11.14 6.81
N PRO A 490 28.11 12.07 5.98
CA PRO A 490 27.82 13.51 6.06
C PRO A 490 26.50 13.95 5.42
N LEU A 491 25.78 13.02 4.81
CA LEU A 491 24.49 13.26 4.20
C LEU A 491 23.42 12.50 4.95
N ALA A 492 22.24 13.08 4.99
CA ALA A 492 21.02 12.41 5.37
C ALA A 492 19.99 12.65 4.27
N MET A 493 19.08 11.70 4.11
CA MET A 493 17.88 11.91 3.32
C MET A 493 17.06 13.00 4.01
N LYS A 494 16.72 14.06 3.27
CA LYS A 494 15.76 15.06 3.74
C LYS A 494 14.42 14.36 3.89
N LEU A 495 13.98 14.21 5.13
CA LEU A 495 12.72 13.57 5.46
C LEU A 495 11.57 14.54 5.14
N ASP A 496 11.27 14.69 3.86
CA ASP A 496 10.10 15.39 3.31
C ASP A 496 9.12 14.36 2.75
N VAL A 497 7.85 14.75 2.57
CA VAL A 497 6.84 13.89 1.93
C VAL A 497 7.37 13.55 0.54
N TYR A 498 7.65 12.27 0.28
CA TYR A 498 8.10 11.83 -1.03
C TYR A 498 6.97 12.06 -2.03
N ASN A 499 7.02 13.21 -2.69
CA ASN A 499 6.08 13.68 -3.71
C ASN A 499 6.37 13.05 -5.09
N GLY A 500 7.13 11.96 -5.10
CA GLY A 500 7.69 11.34 -6.28
C GLY A 500 8.99 11.97 -6.77
N THR A 501 9.21 13.27 -6.58
CA THR A 501 10.45 13.88 -7.09
C THR A 501 11.67 13.28 -6.38
N LEU A 502 12.82 13.31 -7.05
CA LEU A 502 14.07 12.78 -6.50
C LEU A 502 14.28 13.24 -5.04
N PRO A 503 14.46 12.32 -4.07
CA PRO A 503 14.56 12.67 -2.66
C PRO A 503 15.66 13.69 -2.44
N SER A 504 15.35 14.73 -1.67
CA SER A 504 16.37 15.73 -1.36
C SER A 504 17.37 15.18 -0.34
N LEU A 505 18.63 15.56 -0.47
CA LEU A 505 19.70 15.24 0.45
C LEU A 505 20.06 16.50 1.23
N VAL A 506 20.25 16.37 2.53
CA VAL A 506 20.68 17.46 3.43
C VAL A 506 21.94 17.05 4.17
N PRO A 507 22.82 18.02 4.52
CA PRO A 507 23.99 17.72 5.33
C PRO A 507 23.56 17.39 6.76
N THR A 508 24.19 16.38 7.39
CA THR A 508 23.98 16.06 8.80
C THR A 508 25.09 16.63 9.68
N THR A 509 24.74 17.09 10.88
CA THR A 509 25.73 17.57 11.85
C THR A 509 26.37 16.47 12.69
N TYR A 510 25.97 15.21 12.53
CA TYR A 510 26.41 14.10 13.39
C TYR A 510 27.38 13.13 12.71
N SER A 511 27.91 13.49 11.54
CA SER A 511 28.79 12.62 10.77
C SER A 511 30.17 12.39 11.41
N TRP A 512 30.71 11.20 11.19
CA TRP A 512 32.07 10.82 11.54
C TRP A 512 33.12 11.44 10.60
N THR A 513 32.71 12.02 9.47
CA THR A 513 33.61 12.81 8.60
C THR A 513 34.14 14.07 9.28
N LYS A 514 33.51 14.49 10.39
CA LYS A 514 33.98 15.60 11.22
C LYS A 514 35.28 15.31 11.96
N THR A 515 35.64 14.04 12.10
CA THR A 515 36.81 13.61 12.88
C THR A 515 37.72 12.65 12.11
N SER A 516 37.26 12.07 10.99
CA SER A 516 38.00 11.08 10.21
C SER A 516 37.71 11.20 8.72
N SER A 517 38.68 10.81 7.87
CA SER A 517 38.40 10.53 6.46
C SER A 517 37.79 9.13 6.37
N MET A 518 36.74 8.95 5.58
CA MET A 518 35.93 7.72 5.59
C MET A 518 35.86 7.07 4.21
N ILE A 519 36.07 5.75 4.16
CA ILE A 519 35.84 4.87 3.02
C ILE A 519 34.62 4.00 3.33
N PHE A 520 33.56 4.09 2.55
CA PHE A 520 32.40 3.20 2.58
C PHE A 520 32.53 2.18 1.45
N LEU A 521 32.54 0.88 1.75
CA LEU A 521 32.91 -0.16 0.78
C LEU A 521 31.77 -1.16 0.54
N ASP A 522 31.27 -1.21 -0.69
CA ASP A 522 30.28 -2.21 -1.09
C ASP A 522 30.94 -3.60 -1.22
N GLN A 523 30.76 -4.47 -0.23
CA GLN A 523 31.28 -5.84 -0.22
C GLN A 523 30.26 -6.79 0.44
N PRO A 524 30.15 -8.06 0.02
CA PRO A 524 30.90 -8.75 -1.04
C PRO A 524 30.48 -8.34 -2.47
N VAL A 525 31.14 -8.88 -3.49
CA VAL A 525 30.73 -8.75 -4.90
C VAL A 525 29.24 -9.11 -5.10
N GLY A 526 28.51 -8.30 -5.88
CA GLY A 526 27.04 -8.38 -5.99
C GLY A 526 26.29 -7.50 -4.98
N THR A 527 27.01 -6.85 -4.06
CA THR A 527 26.47 -5.84 -3.13
C THR A 527 26.63 -4.44 -3.72
N GLY A 528 25.58 -3.62 -3.62
CA GLY A 528 25.60 -2.23 -4.09
C GLY A 528 26.03 -2.13 -5.57
N PHE A 529 27.09 -1.37 -5.84
CA PHE A 529 27.62 -1.22 -7.20
C PHE A 529 28.78 -2.18 -7.54
N SER A 530 29.22 -3.04 -6.61
CA SER A 530 30.33 -3.97 -6.81
C SER A 530 29.94 -5.17 -7.69
N TYR A 531 30.79 -5.52 -8.67
CA TYR A 531 30.46 -6.54 -9.68
C TYR A 531 31.64 -7.45 -10.05
N SER A 532 31.35 -8.58 -10.70
CA SER A 532 32.36 -9.51 -11.25
C SER A 532 32.44 -9.38 -12.77
N ARG A 533 33.66 -9.42 -13.33
CA ARG A 533 33.92 -9.44 -14.79
C ARG A 533 33.82 -10.86 -15.38
N THR A 534 33.89 -11.90 -14.55
CA THR A 534 33.81 -13.29 -14.99
C THR A 534 32.58 -13.98 -14.41
N GLN A 535 31.99 -14.90 -15.19
CA GLN A 535 30.84 -15.72 -14.78
C GLN A 535 31.24 -16.82 -13.78
N GLN A 536 32.54 -17.13 -13.68
CA GLN A 536 33.12 -18.04 -12.67
C GLN A 536 33.28 -17.31 -11.34
N TYR A 537 32.17 -17.17 -10.65
CA TYR A 537 32.12 -16.63 -9.31
C TYR A 537 32.75 -17.63 -8.30
N ASN A 538 33.93 -17.31 -7.79
CA ASN A 538 34.45 -17.91 -6.56
C ASN A 538 33.52 -17.49 -5.42
N LYS A 539 32.68 -18.41 -4.93
CA LYS A 539 31.74 -18.20 -3.81
C LYS A 539 32.43 -17.41 -2.67
N PRO A 540 32.05 -16.13 -2.42
CA PRO A 540 32.53 -15.34 -1.29
C PRO A 540 32.34 -16.07 0.02
N SER A 541 33.24 -15.79 0.95
CA SER A 541 33.18 -16.28 2.31
C SER A 541 33.72 -15.21 3.26
N ASP A 542 33.45 -15.34 4.56
CA ASP A 542 33.93 -14.36 5.55
C ASP A 542 35.45 -14.21 5.50
N SER A 543 36.17 -15.34 5.44
CA SER A 543 37.62 -15.34 5.33
C SER A 543 38.11 -14.86 3.95
N GLY A 544 37.33 -15.10 2.89
CA GLY A 544 37.62 -14.63 1.53
C GLY A 544 37.47 -13.11 1.40
N GLU A 545 36.42 -12.53 1.95
CA GLU A 545 36.18 -11.09 1.93
C GLU A 545 37.20 -10.34 2.77
N ALA A 546 37.58 -10.85 3.96
CA ALA A 546 38.64 -10.24 4.75
C ALA A 546 39.96 -10.06 3.96
N LYS A 547 40.31 -11.03 3.10
CA LYS A 547 41.48 -10.94 2.20
C LYS A 547 41.27 -9.96 1.07
N ARG A 548 40.10 -9.97 0.42
CA ARG A 548 39.75 -9.03 -0.67
C ARG A 548 39.72 -7.59 -0.18
N ILE A 549 39.23 -7.34 1.03
CA ILE A 549 39.24 -6.01 1.65
C ILE A 549 40.67 -5.58 1.95
N HIS A 550 41.54 -6.47 2.42
CA HIS A 550 42.97 -6.16 2.58
C HIS A 550 43.63 -5.80 1.24
N GLU A 551 43.40 -6.59 0.19
CA GLU A 551 43.91 -6.31 -1.17
C GLU A 551 43.37 -4.98 -1.72
N PHE A 552 42.07 -4.74 -1.54
CA PHE A 552 41.42 -3.48 -1.88
C PHE A 552 42.14 -2.31 -1.23
N LEU A 553 42.39 -2.37 0.08
CA LEU A 553 43.06 -1.30 0.82
C LEU A 553 44.49 -1.06 0.35
N GLN A 554 45.24 -2.13 0.05
CA GLN A 554 46.59 -2.00 -0.51
C GLN A 554 46.58 -1.28 -1.86
N LYS A 555 45.70 -1.70 -2.77
CA LYS A 555 45.55 -1.10 -4.10
C LYS A 555 45.02 0.34 -4.01
N TRP A 556 44.06 0.59 -3.12
CA TRP A 556 43.49 1.92 -2.90
C TRP A 556 44.53 2.89 -2.34
N LEU A 557 45.29 2.51 -1.31
CA LEU A 557 46.36 3.34 -0.73
C LEU A 557 47.53 3.57 -1.70
N SER A 558 47.80 2.64 -2.62
CA SER A 558 48.80 2.87 -3.68
C SER A 558 48.44 4.05 -4.59
N LYS A 559 47.13 4.31 -4.77
CA LYS A 559 46.57 5.44 -5.52
C LYS A 559 46.36 6.69 -4.64
N HIS A 560 46.30 6.52 -3.33
CA HIS A 560 46.03 7.54 -2.31
C HIS A 560 47.15 7.62 -1.26
N GLN A 561 48.39 7.82 -1.73
CA GLN A 561 49.59 7.73 -0.90
C GLN A 561 49.61 8.76 0.24
N GLU A 562 48.91 9.88 0.08
CA GLU A 562 48.77 10.92 1.09
C GLU A 562 48.08 10.46 2.39
N PHE A 563 47.32 9.35 2.36
CA PHE A 563 46.70 8.76 3.55
C PHE A 563 47.50 7.62 4.16
N SER A 564 48.64 7.22 3.56
CA SER A 564 49.41 6.04 4.02
C SER A 564 49.97 6.19 5.44
N SER A 565 50.23 7.42 5.89
CA SER A 565 50.68 7.71 7.26
C SER A 565 49.55 7.89 8.27
N ASN A 566 48.30 8.00 7.83
CA ASN A 566 47.18 8.33 8.72
C ASN A 566 46.87 7.15 9.65
N PRO A 567 46.53 7.41 10.93
CA PRO A 567 45.97 6.38 11.81
C PRO A 567 44.78 5.67 11.15
N PHE A 568 44.88 4.36 10.90
CA PHE A 568 43.86 3.60 10.18
C PHE A 568 43.00 2.74 11.10
N TYR A 569 41.68 2.78 10.89
CA TYR A 569 40.71 1.97 11.61
C TYR A 569 39.77 1.24 10.66
N VAL A 570 39.38 0.01 11.01
CA VAL A 570 38.30 -0.71 10.33
C VAL A 570 37.06 -0.68 11.21
N ALA A 571 35.90 -0.38 10.65
CA ALA A 571 34.66 -0.26 11.39
C ALA A 571 33.51 -0.94 10.66
N GLY A 572 32.49 -1.33 11.42
CA GLY A 572 31.24 -1.83 10.86
C GLY A 572 30.24 -2.18 11.95
N ASP A 573 29.10 -2.70 11.53
CA ASP A 573 28.00 -3.06 12.42
C ASP A 573 27.42 -4.44 12.13
N SER A 574 26.57 -4.96 13.02
CA SER A 574 25.80 -6.19 12.80
C SER A 574 26.69 -7.36 12.31
N TYR A 575 26.38 -8.01 11.19
CA TYR A 575 27.14 -9.16 10.67
C TYR A 575 28.60 -8.83 10.31
N SER A 576 28.95 -7.55 10.08
CA SER A 576 30.35 -7.16 9.89
C SER A 576 31.22 -7.40 11.13
N GLY A 577 30.61 -7.70 12.28
CA GLY A 577 31.29 -8.26 13.45
C GLY A 577 32.06 -9.56 13.19
N MET A 578 31.73 -10.31 12.12
CA MET A 578 32.51 -11.47 11.67
C MET A 578 33.73 -11.07 10.82
N VAL A 579 33.53 -10.16 9.87
CA VAL A 579 34.52 -9.83 8.81
C VAL A 579 35.53 -8.76 9.25
N VAL A 580 35.13 -7.78 10.07
CA VAL A 580 36.02 -6.68 10.53
C VAL A 580 37.21 -7.21 11.35
N PRO A 581 37.03 -8.05 12.38
CA PRO A 581 38.17 -8.59 13.14
C PRO A 581 39.10 -9.45 12.28
N ALA A 582 38.55 -10.19 11.32
CA ALA A 582 39.32 -10.98 10.37
C ALA A 582 40.14 -10.08 9.43
N THR A 583 39.55 -9.00 8.91
CA THR A 583 40.22 -8.01 8.07
C THR A 583 41.38 -7.34 8.80
N VAL A 584 41.18 -6.93 10.06
CA VAL A 584 42.23 -6.37 10.93
C VAL A 584 43.40 -7.36 11.06
N GLN A 585 43.11 -8.65 11.20
CA GLN A 585 44.15 -9.67 11.28
C GLN A 585 44.88 -9.86 9.95
N GLU A 586 44.18 -9.85 8.81
CA GLU A 586 44.80 -9.93 7.48
C GLU A 586 45.71 -8.72 7.21
N ILE A 587 45.27 -7.50 7.56
CA ILE A 587 46.10 -6.30 7.49
C ILE A 587 47.33 -6.43 8.39
N SER A 588 47.15 -6.88 9.64
CA SER A 588 48.25 -7.07 10.57
C SER A 588 49.27 -8.08 10.02
N LYS A 589 48.83 -9.19 9.41
CA LYS A 589 49.73 -10.17 8.79
C LYS A 589 50.46 -9.58 7.58
N GLY A 590 49.75 -8.85 6.73
CA GLY A 590 50.31 -8.18 5.55
C GLY A 590 51.39 -7.16 5.91
N ASN A 591 51.23 -6.43 7.02
CA ASN A 591 52.22 -5.46 7.52
C ASN A 591 53.56 -6.10 7.94
N TYR A 592 53.58 -7.40 8.27
CA TYR A 592 54.80 -8.14 8.61
C TYR A 592 55.44 -8.85 7.39
N GLN A 593 54.79 -8.86 6.23
CA GLN A 593 55.31 -9.44 4.99
C GLN A 593 56.07 -8.39 4.17
N CYS A 594 57.23 -8.75 3.62
CA CYS A 594 58.04 -7.82 2.83
C CYS A 594 57.35 -7.50 1.48
N CYS A 595 57.53 -6.27 0.99
CA CYS A 595 57.11 -5.78 -0.34
C CYS A 595 55.68 -5.21 -0.50
N SER A 596 54.92 -4.95 0.57
CA SER A 596 53.68 -4.16 0.51
C SER A 596 53.78 -2.90 1.39
N PRO A 597 53.20 -1.75 1.00
CA PRO A 597 53.19 -0.57 1.85
C PRO A 597 52.43 -0.87 3.16
N PRO A 598 53.05 -0.65 4.34
CA PRO A 598 52.39 -0.97 5.61
C PRO A 598 51.21 -0.03 5.83
N ILE A 599 50.06 -0.60 6.20
CA ILE A 599 48.87 0.17 6.59
C ILE A 599 49.03 0.53 8.06
N ASN A 600 48.94 1.82 8.41
CA ASN A 600 49.10 2.32 9.78
C ASN A 600 47.89 1.98 10.68
N LEU A 601 47.58 0.69 10.82
CA LEU A 601 46.45 0.14 11.56
C LEU A 601 46.59 0.40 13.07
N GLN A 602 45.57 1.04 13.66
CA GLN A 602 45.53 1.37 15.09
C GLN A 602 44.48 0.55 15.86
N GLY A 603 43.42 0.13 15.19
CA GLY A 603 42.31 -0.53 15.86
C GLY A 603 41.09 -0.73 14.97
N TYR A 604 39.98 -1.10 15.61
CA TYR A 604 38.69 -1.28 14.93
C TYR A 604 37.49 -0.94 15.80
N VAL A 605 36.35 -0.66 15.17
CA VAL A 605 35.12 -0.24 15.85
C VAL A 605 33.96 -1.13 15.43
N LEU A 606 33.13 -1.57 16.37
CA LEU A 606 31.97 -2.41 16.08
C LEU A 606 30.72 -1.91 16.80
N GLY A 607 29.64 -1.73 16.03
CA GLY A 607 28.29 -1.43 16.53
C GLY A 607 27.39 -2.66 16.48
N ASN A 608 26.78 -3.03 17.60
CA ASN A 608 25.86 -4.18 17.73
C ASN A 608 26.36 -5.44 16.99
N PRO A 609 27.63 -5.89 17.19
CA PRO A 609 28.23 -6.89 16.32
C PRO A 609 27.73 -8.30 16.58
N ILE A 610 27.43 -9.03 15.51
CA ILE A 610 27.32 -10.49 15.53
C ILE A 610 28.75 -11.05 15.57
N THR A 611 29.06 -11.86 16.57
CA THR A 611 30.40 -12.40 16.84
C THR A 611 30.42 -13.91 16.99
N GLU A 612 29.34 -14.52 17.46
CA GLU A 612 29.19 -15.96 17.56
C GLU A 612 27.70 -16.31 17.58
N HIS A 613 27.23 -16.99 16.54
CA HIS A 613 25.81 -17.29 16.33
C HIS A 613 25.15 -17.93 17.57
N ALA A 614 25.83 -18.86 18.24
CA ALA A 614 25.32 -19.52 19.42
C ALA A 614 25.15 -18.56 20.61
N ILE A 615 26.06 -17.60 20.79
CA ILE A 615 25.95 -16.63 21.88
C ILE A 615 24.89 -15.58 21.49
N ASP A 616 25.02 -14.96 20.33
CA ASP A 616 24.18 -13.82 19.94
C ASP A 616 22.69 -14.15 19.89
N TYR A 617 22.34 -15.35 19.42
CA TYR A 617 20.94 -15.77 19.33
C TYR A 617 20.38 -16.29 20.66
N ASN A 618 21.18 -16.97 21.49
CA ASN A 618 20.68 -17.51 22.77
C ASN A 618 20.27 -16.40 23.77
N TYR A 619 20.81 -15.20 23.61
CA TYR A 619 20.46 -14.06 24.47
C TYR A 619 19.23 -13.26 23.99
N ARG A 620 18.63 -13.60 22.84
CA ARG A 620 17.40 -12.96 22.35
C ARG A 620 16.21 -13.21 23.26
N ILE A 621 16.02 -14.45 23.71
CA ILE A 621 14.89 -14.84 24.58
C ILE A 621 15.01 -14.19 25.98
N PRO A 622 16.16 -14.26 26.69
CA PRO A 622 16.35 -13.54 27.94
C PRO A 622 16.23 -12.02 27.81
N PHE A 623 16.69 -11.43 26.70
CA PHE A 623 16.53 -10.01 26.43
C PHE A 623 15.07 -9.63 26.19
N ALA A 624 14.35 -10.40 25.37
CA ALA A 624 12.93 -10.20 25.12
C ALA A 624 12.11 -10.31 26.41
N HIS A 625 12.42 -11.27 27.29
CA HIS A 625 11.79 -11.36 28.61
C HIS A 625 12.11 -10.14 29.48
N GLY A 626 13.38 -9.72 29.55
CA GLY A 626 13.81 -8.55 30.31
C GLY A 626 13.20 -7.23 29.83
N MET A 627 12.82 -7.17 28.54
CA MET A 627 12.11 -6.05 27.92
C MET A 627 10.58 -6.22 27.92
N ALA A 628 10.06 -7.26 28.59
CA ALA A 628 8.64 -7.63 28.65
C ALA A 628 7.97 -7.86 27.27
N LEU A 629 8.75 -8.28 26.27
CA LEU A 629 8.27 -8.62 24.93
C LEU A 629 7.67 -10.04 24.85
N ILE A 630 7.96 -10.90 25.85
CA ILE A 630 7.37 -12.22 26.00
C ILE A 630 6.89 -12.44 27.43
N SER A 631 5.89 -13.31 27.60
CA SER A 631 5.30 -13.61 28.91
C SER A 631 6.27 -14.36 29.83
N ASP A 632 6.08 -14.21 31.15
CA ASP A 632 6.79 -15.00 32.16
C ASP A 632 6.59 -16.50 31.96
N GLU A 633 5.40 -16.92 31.53
CA GLU A 633 5.05 -18.32 31.30
C GLU A 633 5.81 -18.91 30.10
N LEU A 634 5.88 -18.17 28.99
CA LEU A 634 6.64 -18.57 27.81
C LEU A 634 8.14 -18.61 28.12
N TYR A 635 8.66 -17.61 28.83
CA TYR A 635 10.07 -17.56 29.21
C TYR A 635 10.47 -18.70 30.17
N GLU A 636 9.69 -18.96 31.22
CA GLU A 636 9.99 -20.07 32.14
C GLU A 636 9.84 -21.44 31.47
N SER A 637 8.90 -21.58 30.52
CA SER A 637 8.77 -22.79 29.69
C SER A 637 9.99 -22.99 28.79
N LEU A 638 10.40 -21.95 28.06
CA LEU A 638 11.61 -21.94 27.24
C LEU A 638 12.85 -22.29 28.07
N LYS A 639 13.03 -21.65 29.22
CA LYS A 639 14.17 -21.89 30.11
C LYS A 639 14.19 -23.31 30.67
N ARG A 640 13.03 -23.84 31.09
CA ARG A 640 12.91 -25.21 31.63
C ARG A 640 13.19 -26.27 30.58
N VAL A 641 12.63 -26.12 29.37
CA VAL A 641 12.67 -27.13 28.31
C VAL A 641 13.97 -27.04 27.53
N CYS A 642 14.35 -25.84 27.08
CA CYS A 642 15.54 -25.61 26.26
C CYS A 642 16.85 -25.50 27.06
N LYS A 643 16.78 -25.30 28.39
CA LYS A 643 17.95 -25.21 29.29
C LYS A 643 19.00 -24.18 28.86
N GLY A 644 18.57 -23.12 28.18
CA GLY A 644 19.44 -22.04 27.67
C GLY A 644 20.05 -22.29 26.28
N GLU A 645 19.72 -23.41 25.63
CA GLU A 645 20.11 -23.71 24.25
C GLU A 645 18.90 -23.55 23.32
N TYR A 646 18.76 -22.36 22.74
CA TYR A 646 17.65 -21.96 21.87
C TYR A 646 17.99 -22.02 20.37
N VAL A 647 19.28 -22.13 20.04
CA VAL A 647 19.79 -22.25 18.66
C VAL A 647 19.83 -23.72 18.24
N ASP A 648 19.14 -24.06 17.15
CA ASP A 648 19.01 -25.43 16.61
C ASP A 648 18.76 -26.51 17.69
N PRO A 649 17.73 -26.35 18.55
CA PRO A 649 17.52 -27.28 19.65
C PRO A 649 17.20 -28.68 19.14
N ARG A 650 17.89 -29.69 19.69
CA ARG A 650 17.64 -31.10 19.36
C ARG A 650 16.34 -31.63 19.98
N ASP A 651 15.82 -30.92 20.97
CA ASP A 651 14.60 -31.27 21.67
C ASP A 651 13.37 -30.70 20.93
N THR A 652 12.47 -31.59 20.52
CA THR A 652 11.28 -31.25 19.74
C THR A 652 10.29 -30.35 20.49
N GLU A 653 10.28 -30.40 21.83
CA GLU A 653 9.45 -29.51 22.66
C GLU A 653 10.09 -28.12 22.72
N CYS A 654 11.41 -28.05 22.83
CA CYS A 654 12.14 -26.78 22.76
C CYS A 654 11.98 -26.10 21.38
N LEU A 655 12.08 -26.84 20.28
CA LEU A 655 11.87 -26.31 18.93
C LEU A 655 10.53 -25.59 18.79
N LYS A 656 9.44 -26.19 19.32
CA LYS A 656 8.10 -25.59 19.27
C LYS A 656 8.00 -24.29 20.06
N LEU A 657 8.62 -24.24 21.24
CA LEU A 657 8.62 -23.04 22.08
C LEU A 657 9.46 -21.92 21.44
N VAL A 658 10.56 -22.26 20.75
CA VAL A 658 11.38 -21.29 20.00
C VAL A 658 10.64 -20.79 18.75
N GLU A 659 9.87 -21.64 18.08
CA GLU A 659 8.96 -21.22 16.99
C GLU A 659 7.86 -20.28 17.50
N GLU A 660 7.31 -20.54 18.69
CA GLU A 660 6.33 -19.67 19.36
C GLU A 660 6.91 -18.29 19.67
N PHE A 661 8.11 -18.24 20.26
CA PHE A 661 8.88 -17.00 20.43
C PHE A 661 9.06 -16.23 19.11
N SER A 662 9.37 -16.94 18.02
CA SER A 662 9.62 -16.32 16.71
C SER A 662 8.35 -15.74 16.07
N LYS A 663 7.18 -16.35 16.30
CA LYS A 663 5.88 -15.85 15.83
C LYS A 663 5.44 -14.59 16.56
N GLU A 664 5.85 -14.42 17.81
CA GLU A 664 5.44 -13.29 18.66
C GLU A 664 6.36 -12.06 18.55
N SER A 665 7.61 -12.22 18.09
CA SER A 665 8.64 -11.19 18.32
C SER A 665 9.35 -10.61 17.09
N ILE A 666 9.13 -11.11 15.86
CA ILE A 666 9.88 -10.62 14.68
C ILE A 666 9.02 -10.57 13.41
N GLY A 667 8.80 -9.37 12.88
CA GLY A 667 8.51 -9.15 11.46
C GLY A 667 9.81 -8.93 10.68
N GLU A 668 10.00 -9.62 9.55
CA GLU A 668 11.22 -9.49 8.75
C GLU A 668 11.28 -8.14 8.02
N TRP A 669 12.19 -7.25 8.46
CA TRP A 669 12.59 -6.07 7.71
C TRP A 669 13.73 -6.42 6.73
N VAL A 670 13.50 -6.28 5.42
CA VAL A 670 14.52 -6.56 4.40
C VAL A 670 15.26 -5.26 4.03
N ARG A 671 16.36 -4.96 4.74
CA ARG A 671 17.29 -3.85 4.39
C ARG A 671 18.36 -4.27 3.37
N CYS A 672 18.62 -5.56 3.23
CA CYS A 672 19.74 -6.11 2.46
C CYS A 672 19.29 -7.17 1.46
N TYR A 673 20.05 -7.35 0.38
CA TYR A 673 19.75 -8.36 -0.63
C TYR A 673 20.32 -9.74 -0.23
N PHE A 674 19.46 -10.65 0.21
CA PHE A 674 19.85 -12.00 0.66
C PHE A 674 20.07 -13.04 -0.46
N GLY A 675 20.02 -12.64 -1.73
CA GLY A 675 20.19 -13.54 -2.88
C GLY A 675 21.63 -13.85 -3.27
N ILE A 676 22.63 -13.33 -2.54
CA ILE A 676 24.05 -13.54 -2.85
C ILE A 676 24.50 -14.92 -2.31
N PRO A 677 25.04 -15.83 -3.15
CA PRO A 677 25.64 -17.06 -2.67
C PRO A 677 26.88 -16.71 -1.85
N TYR A 678 26.80 -16.85 -0.53
CA TYR A 678 27.83 -16.45 0.42
C TYR A 678 28.06 -17.55 1.46
N THR A 679 29.33 -17.84 1.78
CA THR A 679 29.73 -18.92 2.66
C THR A 679 30.16 -18.38 4.02
N HIS A 680 29.40 -18.68 5.07
CA HIS A 680 29.74 -18.28 6.43
C HIS A 680 30.78 -19.24 7.05
N ASP A 681 32.06 -19.04 6.74
CA ASP A 681 33.16 -19.91 7.15
C ASP A 681 33.82 -19.50 8.48
N ILE A 682 33.59 -18.27 8.96
CA ILE A 682 33.98 -17.83 10.30
C ILE A 682 32.83 -18.11 11.28
N LYS A 683 32.98 -19.17 12.08
CA LYS A 683 31.95 -19.57 13.06
C LYS A 683 31.88 -18.66 14.30
N SER A 684 33.01 -18.07 14.67
CA SER A 684 33.15 -17.16 15.80
C SER A 684 34.30 -16.19 15.52
N SER A 685 34.06 -14.89 15.67
CA SER A 685 35.09 -13.85 15.56
C SER A 685 35.81 -13.57 16.88
N VAL A 686 35.37 -14.16 18.00
CA VAL A 686 35.99 -14.02 19.33
C VAL A 686 37.50 -14.33 19.33
N PRO A 687 38.00 -15.40 18.67
CA PRO A 687 39.44 -15.65 18.59
C PRO A 687 40.21 -14.55 17.84
N TYR A 688 39.59 -13.93 16.83
CA TYR A 688 40.18 -12.81 16.09
C TYR A 688 40.29 -11.57 16.99
N HIS A 689 39.26 -11.28 17.79
CA HIS A 689 39.31 -10.23 18.82
C HIS A 689 40.45 -10.44 19.82
N MET A 690 40.60 -11.68 20.31
CA MET A 690 41.69 -12.04 21.22
C MET A 690 43.06 -11.80 20.58
N ASN A 691 43.26 -12.31 19.37
CA ASN A 691 44.53 -12.19 18.67
C ASN A 691 44.86 -10.72 18.31
N ASN A 692 43.87 -9.94 17.87
CA ASN A 692 44.09 -8.53 17.54
C ASN A 692 44.48 -7.72 18.79
N SER A 693 43.88 -8.01 19.94
CA SER A 693 44.23 -7.38 21.22
C SER A 693 45.64 -7.76 21.70
N ILE A 694 46.03 -9.04 21.53
CA ILE A 694 47.40 -9.51 21.83
C ILE A 694 48.44 -8.78 20.96
N ASN A 695 48.09 -8.50 19.70
CA ASN A 695 48.92 -7.74 18.78
C ASN A 695 48.87 -6.20 19.02
N GLY A 696 48.20 -5.75 20.09
CA GLY A 696 48.22 -4.36 20.53
C GLY A 696 47.18 -3.45 19.87
N TYR A 697 46.28 -3.98 19.05
CA TYR A 697 45.23 -3.19 18.41
C TYR A 697 44.06 -2.93 19.37
N ARG A 698 43.57 -1.69 19.40
CA ARG A 698 42.45 -1.29 20.26
C ARG A 698 41.12 -1.58 19.58
N SER A 699 40.12 -2.00 20.33
CA SER A 699 38.74 -2.11 19.85
C SER A 699 37.81 -1.20 20.63
N LEU A 700 36.85 -0.59 19.91
CA LEU A 700 35.69 0.05 20.51
C LEU A 700 34.46 -0.75 20.13
N ILE A 701 33.75 -1.28 21.12
CA ILE A 701 32.53 -2.07 20.91
C ILE A 701 31.40 -1.35 21.63
N TYR A 702 30.34 -1.07 20.90
CA TYR A 702 29.14 -0.46 21.46
C TYR A 702 27.91 -1.24 21.01
N SER A 703 26.91 -1.30 21.90
CA SER A 703 25.64 -1.96 21.63
C SER A 703 24.48 -1.08 22.07
N GLY A 704 23.45 -0.99 21.23
CA GLY A 704 22.19 -0.34 21.59
C GLY A 704 21.42 -1.14 22.65
N ASP A 705 20.69 -0.44 23.51
CA ASP A 705 19.92 -1.02 24.62
C ASP A 705 18.55 -1.60 24.20
N HIS A 706 18.11 -1.34 22.96
CA HIS A 706 16.82 -1.78 22.40
C HIS A 706 16.95 -2.69 21.15
N ASP A 707 18.13 -3.24 20.87
CA ASP A 707 18.33 -4.15 19.72
C ASP A 707 17.99 -5.60 20.08
N LEU A 708 16.90 -6.15 19.54
CA LEU A 708 16.52 -7.56 19.71
C LEU A 708 17.31 -8.51 18.78
N ASN A 709 17.83 -8.01 17.65
CA ASN A 709 18.59 -8.83 16.69
C ASN A 709 19.97 -9.18 17.25
N VAL A 710 20.65 -8.21 17.87
CA VAL A 710 21.89 -8.41 18.63
C VAL A 710 21.77 -7.73 19.99
N PRO A 711 21.17 -8.42 20.99
CA PRO A 711 21.00 -7.86 22.32
C PRO A 711 22.31 -7.44 22.97
N PHE A 712 22.33 -6.31 23.69
CA PHE A 712 23.51 -5.89 24.44
C PHE A 712 23.97 -6.97 25.45
N LEU A 713 23.05 -7.79 25.95
CA LEU A 713 23.35 -8.94 26.83
C LEU A 713 24.22 -9.98 26.13
N ALA A 714 24.01 -10.22 24.83
CA ALA A 714 24.88 -11.06 24.02
C ALA A 714 26.28 -10.46 23.93
N THR A 715 26.37 -9.16 23.65
CA THR A 715 27.65 -8.46 23.58
C THR A 715 28.43 -8.55 24.89
N GLN A 716 27.73 -8.37 26.02
CA GLN A 716 28.34 -8.52 27.34
C GLN A 716 28.82 -9.96 27.58
N ALA A 717 28.07 -10.97 27.14
CA ALA A 717 28.39 -12.37 27.35
C ALA A 717 29.70 -12.77 26.64
N TRP A 718 29.85 -12.47 25.36
CA TRP A 718 31.07 -12.82 24.63
C TRP A 718 32.26 -11.94 25.03
N VAL A 719 32.06 -10.65 25.33
CA VAL A 719 33.15 -9.80 25.86
C VAL A 719 33.69 -10.35 27.19
N ARG A 720 32.81 -10.87 28.06
CA ARG A 720 33.23 -11.57 29.29
C ARG A 720 34.02 -12.84 29.00
N SER A 721 33.72 -13.56 27.91
CA SER A 721 34.49 -14.75 27.52
C SER A 721 35.94 -14.44 27.09
N LEU A 722 36.26 -13.19 26.76
CA LEU A 722 37.64 -12.76 26.50
C LEU A 722 38.53 -12.82 27.75
N ASN A 723 37.92 -12.86 28.95
CA ASN A 723 38.58 -12.93 30.25
C ASN A 723 39.61 -11.81 30.48
N TYR A 724 39.33 -10.60 29.98
CA TYR A 724 40.16 -9.42 30.19
C TYR A 724 39.98 -8.84 31.58
N SER A 725 41.04 -8.22 32.10
CA SER A 725 40.95 -7.45 33.35
C SER A 725 40.08 -6.21 33.13
N ILE A 726 39.05 -6.06 33.96
CA ILE A 726 38.14 -4.90 33.90
C ILE A 726 38.84 -3.73 34.57
N ILE A 727 39.24 -2.74 33.78
CA ILE A 727 39.91 -1.52 34.26
C ILE A 727 38.88 -0.46 34.68
N ASP A 728 37.75 -0.37 33.97
CA ASP A 728 36.60 0.48 34.27
C ASP A 728 35.34 -0.33 33.95
N ASN A 729 34.42 -0.45 34.91
CA ASN A 729 33.25 -1.31 34.75
C ASN A 729 32.14 -0.57 34.00
N TRP A 730 31.20 -1.32 33.42
CA TRP A 730 30.05 -0.80 32.70
C TRP A 730 29.33 0.27 33.53
N ARG A 731 29.22 1.46 32.95
CA ARG A 731 28.43 2.57 33.47
C ARG A 731 27.54 3.09 32.33
N PRO A 732 26.37 3.66 32.65
CA PRO A 732 25.60 4.38 31.66
C PRO A 732 26.48 5.42 30.96
N TRP A 733 26.47 5.43 29.62
CA TRP A 733 27.19 6.46 28.88
C TRP A 733 26.49 7.79 29.11
N MET A 734 27.13 8.72 29.82
CA MET A 734 26.52 10.01 30.09
C MET A 734 26.84 11.01 28.97
N ILE A 735 25.83 11.50 28.26
CA ILE A 735 25.94 12.63 27.34
C ILE A 735 25.20 13.80 27.98
N LYS A 736 25.92 14.87 28.36
CA LYS A 736 25.37 16.03 29.09
C LYS A 736 24.58 15.63 30.35
N ASP A 737 25.18 14.78 31.19
CA ASP A 737 24.60 14.31 32.46
C ASP A 737 23.29 13.50 32.34
N GLN A 738 23.01 12.92 31.16
CA GLN A 738 21.95 11.93 30.94
C GLN A 738 22.51 10.64 30.34
N ILE A 739 21.91 9.49 30.67
CA ILE A 739 22.19 8.22 29.99
C ILE A 739 21.90 8.42 28.51
N GLY A 740 22.86 8.11 27.64
CA GLY A 740 22.79 8.33 26.20
C GLY A 740 21.52 7.70 25.61
N GLY A 741 20.65 8.58 25.11
CA GLY A 741 19.33 8.33 24.56
C GLY A 741 18.80 9.67 24.02
N ASN A 742 17.80 9.65 23.13
CA ASN A 742 17.38 10.81 22.36
C ASN A 742 17.14 12.08 23.20
N TYR A 743 17.77 13.18 22.78
CA TYR A 743 17.73 14.48 23.44
C TYR A 743 16.45 15.24 23.02
N VAL A 744 15.39 15.12 23.82
CA VAL A 744 14.34 16.14 23.87
C VAL A 744 14.19 16.57 25.33
N PHE A 745 14.69 17.78 25.60
CA PHE A 745 14.65 18.57 26.84
C PHE A 745 15.54 18.14 28.02
N SER A 746 16.53 19.01 28.33
CA SER A 746 16.67 19.67 29.65
C SER A 746 18.12 20.02 29.98
N VAL A 747 18.57 21.26 29.71
CA VAL A 747 19.59 21.94 30.54
C VAL A 747 19.34 23.46 30.53
N LEU A 748 18.43 23.92 31.40
CA LEU A 748 18.41 25.32 31.86
C LEU A 748 17.63 25.46 33.18
N ARG A 749 17.79 24.47 34.08
CA ARG A 749 17.05 24.40 35.36
C ARG A 749 17.90 24.23 36.62
N SER A 750 19.21 24.42 36.56
CA SER A 750 20.09 24.23 37.73
C SER A 750 20.71 25.51 38.30
N LEU A 751 20.13 26.69 38.05
CA LEU A 751 20.63 27.95 38.63
C LEU A 751 19.57 28.86 39.26
N LEU A 752 18.33 28.40 39.46
CA LEU A 752 17.24 29.23 40.01
C LEU A 752 16.34 28.50 41.04
N LEU A 753 16.93 27.60 41.83
CA LEU A 753 16.22 26.87 42.91
C LEU A 753 16.90 27.03 44.28
N LEU A 754 17.36 28.25 44.57
CA LEU A 754 17.41 28.79 45.93
C LEU A 754 16.57 30.07 45.90
N ILE A 755 15.65 30.24 46.84
CA ILE A 755 14.62 31.29 46.93
C ILE A 755 13.35 30.95 46.13
N HIS A 756 12.53 30.03 46.63
CA HIS A 756 11.05 30.18 46.71
C HIS A 756 10.45 29.02 47.53
N THR A 757 10.90 28.90 48.78
CA THR A 757 10.20 28.14 49.83
C THR A 757 9.63 29.09 50.87
N VAL A 758 8.83 30.08 50.43
CA VAL A 758 7.83 30.74 51.27
C VAL A 758 6.73 31.23 50.34
N PHE A 759 5.63 30.49 50.26
CA PHE A 759 4.24 30.98 50.37
C PHE A 759 3.28 29.85 50.00
N LEU A 760 2.79 29.18 51.05
CA LEU A 760 1.52 28.47 51.02
C LEU A 760 0.41 29.48 50.75
N GLY A 761 -0.48 29.15 49.82
CA GLY A 761 -1.73 29.84 49.58
C GLY A 761 -2.66 28.92 48.81
N GLN A 762 -3.64 28.34 49.51
CA GLN A 762 -4.74 27.55 48.96
C GLN A 762 -5.45 28.28 47.83
N HIS A 763 -5.72 27.61 46.72
CA HIS A 763 -6.95 27.81 45.93
C HIS A 763 -7.32 26.53 45.16
N HIS A 764 -8.28 25.80 45.71
CA HIS A 764 -9.09 24.81 45.00
C HIS A 764 -10.20 25.55 44.24
N VAL A 765 -10.07 25.68 42.92
CA VAL A 765 -11.20 25.83 41.98
C VAL A 765 -10.76 25.23 40.64
N SER A 766 -11.19 24.01 40.32
CA SER A 766 -11.01 23.45 38.97
C SER A 766 -12.15 23.95 38.10
N SER A 767 -11.99 25.16 37.54
CA SER A 767 -12.88 25.70 36.51
C SER A 767 -12.52 25.09 35.16
N ALA A 768 -13.53 24.64 34.40
CA ALA A 768 -13.35 24.38 32.97
C ALA A 768 -12.82 25.64 32.29
N THR A 769 -11.98 25.48 31.26
CA THR A 769 -11.33 26.61 30.59
C THR A 769 -11.52 26.53 29.09
N ILE A 770 -11.92 27.68 28.51
CA ILE A 770 -12.03 27.87 27.07
C ILE A 770 -10.62 28.02 26.47
N ILE A 771 -10.26 27.12 25.57
CA ILE A 771 -9.01 27.12 24.81
C ILE A 771 -9.17 28.01 23.58
N LYS A 772 -8.45 29.13 23.55
CA LYS A 772 -8.48 30.09 22.43
C LYS A 772 -7.44 29.80 21.34
N SER A 773 -6.36 29.13 21.71
CA SER A 773 -5.24 28.77 20.84
C SER A 773 -4.74 27.39 21.23
N LEU A 774 -4.54 26.53 20.25
CA LEU A 774 -4.11 25.16 20.45
C LEU A 774 -2.76 24.96 19.72
N PRO A 775 -1.69 24.50 20.40
CA PRO A 775 -0.41 24.29 19.75
C PRO A 775 -0.54 23.35 18.55
N GLY A 776 0.14 23.68 17.45
CA GLY A 776 0.01 22.98 16.17
C GLY A 776 -1.05 23.58 15.24
N PHE A 777 -2.02 24.35 15.75
CA PHE A 777 -2.98 25.08 14.91
C PHE A 777 -2.52 26.52 14.68
N GLU A 778 -2.55 27.00 13.44
CA GLU A 778 -2.12 28.36 13.10
C GLU A 778 -3.21 29.39 13.46
N GLY A 779 -2.92 30.25 14.44
CA GLY A 779 -3.81 31.32 14.87
C GLY A 779 -4.84 30.90 15.94
N PRO A 780 -5.86 31.75 16.22
CA PRO A 780 -6.94 31.40 17.13
C PRO A 780 -7.86 30.34 16.53
N LEU A 781 -8.42 29.46 17.37
CA LEU A 781 -9.40 28.48 16.92
C LEU A 781 -10.66 29.18 16.37
N PRO A 782 -11.21 28.74 15.23
CA PRO A 782 -12.42 29.34 14.65
C PRO A 782 -13.72 28.93 15.39
N PHE A 783 -13.61 28.08 16.41
CA PHE A 783 -14.69 27.58 17.25
C PHE A 783 -14.25 27.62 18.73
N GLU A 784 -15.22 27.52 19.63
CA GLU A 784 -14.97 27.49 21.07
C GLU A 784 -14.70 26.04 21.52
N LEU A 785 -13.45 25.74 21.86
CA LEU A 785 -13.03 24.47 22.46
C LEU A 785 -12.91 24.63 23.97
N GLU A 786 -13.59 23.77 24.72
CA GLU A 786 -13.46 23.64 26.16
C GLU A 786 -12.91 22.25 26.51
N THR A 787 -11.98 22.18 27.45
CA THR A 787 -11.49 20.91 27.99
C THR A 787 -11.57 20.89 29.51
N GLY A 788 -11.68 19.69 30.08
CA GLY A 788 -11.68 19.54 31.52
C GLY A 788 -11.91 18.12 32.02
N TYR A 789 -12.00 18.01 33.35
CA TYR A 789 -12.28 16.76 34.05
C TYR A 789 -13.61 16.84 34.79
N ILE A 790 -14.38 15.75 34.76
CA ILE A 790 -15.52 15.53 35.64
C ILE A 790 -15.24 14.27 36.47
N GLY A 791 -15.37 14.41 37.79
CA GLY A 791 -15.23 13.30 38.72
C GLY A 791 -16.51 12.47 38.80
N VAL A 792 -16.39 11.16 38.68
CA VAL A 792 -17.49 10.18 38.80
C VAL A 792 -17.16 9.13 39.87
N GLY A 793 -18.19 8.58 40.50
CA GLY A 793 -18.09 7.77 41.71
C GLY A 793 -18.32 8.57 43.00
N GLU A 794 -18.56 7.86 44.11
CA GLU A 794 -18.93 8.45 45.41
C GLU A 794 -17.85 9.38 45.96
N GLU A 795 -16.57 9.05 45.73
CA GLU A 795 -15.42 9.86 46.17
C GLU A 795 -14.76 10.61 45.00
N GLU A 796 -15.45 10.67 43.84
CA GLU A 796 -14.88 11.13 42.57
C GLU A 796 -13.57 10.41 42.21
N GLU A 797 -13.50 9.11 42.50
CA GLU A 797 -12.31 8.30 42.33
C GLU A 797 -11.87 8.22 40.86
N VAL A 798 -12.79 8.31 39.91
CA VAL A 798 -12.49 8.36 38.47
C VAL A 798 -12.65 9.79 37.96
N GLN A 799 -11.71 10.23 37.13
CA GLN A 799 -11.71 11.54 36.49
C GLN A 799 -11.78 11.34 34.97
N LEU A 800 -12.93 11.62 34.39
CA LEU A 800 -13.15 11.52 32.95
C LEU A 800 -12.80 12.85 32.26
N PHE A 801 -11.94 12.78 31.25
CA PHE A 801 -11.51 13.92 30.45
C PHE A 801 -12.42 14.10 29.23
N TYR A 802 -12.75 15.33 28.89
CA TYR A 802 -13.57 15.64 27.73
C TYR A 802 -13.02 16.81 26.91
N TYR A 803 -13.39 16.80 25.63
CA TYR A 803 -13.27 17.92 24.69
C TYR A 803 -14.68 18.34 24.31
N PHE A 804 -15.06 19.58 24.57
CA PHE A 804 -16.37 20.12 24.23
C PHE A 804 -16.24 21.23 23.18
N ILE A 805 -17.03 21.14 22.11
CA ILE A 805 -17.07 22.13 21.04
C ILE A 805 -18.51 22.54 20.80
N LYS A 806 -18.76 23.86 20.86
CA LYS A 806 -20.07 24.43 20.57
C LYS A 806 -20.40 24.32 19.08
N SER A 807 -21.68 24.17 18.77
CA SER A 807 -22.16 24.23 17.39
C SER A 807 -21.69 25.53 16.72
N GLU A 808 -21.18 25.40 15.50
CA GLU A 808 -20.78 26.52 14.65
C GLU A 808 -21.99 27.29 14.07
N ARG A 809 -23.20 26.73 14.21
CA ARG A 809 -24.45 27.32 13.71
C ARG A 809 -25.22 28.09 14.80
N ASN A 810 -25.92 27.38 15.70
CA ASN A 810 -26.65 27.97 16.82
C ASN A 810 -26.57 27.06 18.06
N PRO A 811 -25.55 27.21 18.93
CA PRO A 811 -25.35 26.29 20.06
C PRO A 811 -26.48 26.31 21.10
N LYS A 812 -27.37 27.31 21.10
CA LYS A 812 -28.52 27.37 22.01
C LYS A 812 -29.69 26.46 21.58
N GLU A 813 -29.80 26.18 20.29
CA GLU A 813 -30.91 25.40 19.72
C GLU A 813 -30.45 24.07 19.13
N ASP A 814 -29.21 24.04 18.64
CA ASP A 814 -28.65 22.88 17.98
C ASP A 814 -28.46 21.72 18.97
N PRO A 815 -28.61 20.47 18.51
CA PRO A 815 -28.44 19.29 19.37
C PRO A 815 -27.11 19.25 20.11
N LEU A 816 -27.12 18.67 21.29
CA LEU A 816 -25.92 18.26 22.03
C LEU A 816 -25.66 16.77 21.76
N LEU A 817 -24.46 16.43 21.29
CA LEU A 817 -24.07 15.06 20.95
C LEU A 817 -22.86 14.64 21.79
N LEU A 818 -22.99 13.55 22.54
CA LEU A 818 -21.85 12.86 23.15
C LEU A 818 -21.26 11.89 22.11
N TRP A 819 -19.95 11.93 21.86
CA TRP A 819 -19.22 11.00 20.98
C TRP A 819 -18.25 10.13 21.78
N LEU A 820 -18.32 8.82 21.55
CA LEU A 820 -17.50 7.79 22.17
C LEU A 820 -16.77 6.99 21.09
N SER A 821 -15.46 7.15 20.97
CA SER A 821 -14.65 6.24 20.14
C SER A 821 -14.60 4.85 20.77
N GLY A 822 -14.54 3.80 19.93
CA GLY A 822 -14.58 2.40 20.37
C GLY A 822 -13.31 1.85 21.05
N GLY A 823 -12.86 0.67 20.62
CA GLY A 823 -11.73 -0.06 21.21
C GLY A 823 -12.13 -1.43 21.78
N PRO A 824 -12.44 -1.56 23.08
CA PRO A 824 -12.51 -0.51 24.11
C PRO A 824 -11.14 0.05 24.51
N GLY A 825 -11.11 1.25 25.10
CA GLY A 825 -9.88 1.90 25.56
C GLY A 825 -9.25 2.88 24.56
N CYS A 826 -9.94 3.20 23.47
CA CYS A 826 -9.51 4.26 22.55
C CYS A 826 -9.96 5.63 23.03
N SER A 827 -9.09 6.63 22.87
CA SER A 827 -9.39 8.02 23.17
C SER A 827 -10.34 8.62 22.14
N SER A 828 -11.31 9.39 22.62
CA SER A 828 -12.27 10.11 21.78
C SER A 828 -11.68 11.34 21.10
N ILE A 829 -10.39 11.63 21.35
CA ILE A 829 -9.64 12.53 20.47
C ILE A 829 -9.56 11.99 19.03
N SER A 830 -9.76 10.67 18.84
CA SER A 830 -9.85 10.07 17.51
C SER A 830 -11.03 10.65 16.73
N GLY A 831 -12.20 10.74 17.38
CA GLY A 831 -13.37 11.41 16.84
C GLY A 831 -13.08 12.88 16.48
N LEU A 832 -12.38 13.58 17.36
CA LEU A 832 -12.03 15.00 17.20
C LEU A 832 -11.07 15.27 16.02
N LEU A 833 -10.07 14.42 15.80
CA LEU A 833 -8.96 14.67 14.87
C LEU A 833 -9.06 13.92 13.53
N PHE A 834 -9.83 12.84 13.47
CA PHE A 834 -9.83 11.99 12.28
C PHE A 834 -11.22 11.85 11.67
N GLU A 835 -12.26 11.80 12.51
CA GLU A 835 -13.58 11.35 12.08
C GLU A 835 -14.51 12.53 11.81
N ASN A 836 -15.06 13.14 12.86
CA ASN A 836 -16.18 14.08 12.76
C ASN A 836 -15.95 15.41 13.49
N GLY A 837 -14.78 15.62 14.08
CA GLY A 837 -14.39 16.91 14.66
C GLY A 837 -13.94 17.98 13.64
N PRO A 838 -13.78 19.24 14.10
CA PRO A 838 -13.41 20.37 13.25
C PRO A 838 -11.91 20.52 13.01
N LEU A 839 -11.10 19.56 13.47
CA LEU A 839 -9.65 19.55 13.34
C LEU A 839 -9.20 18.27 12.62
N ALA A 840 -8.10 18.37 11.90
CA ALA A 840 -7.40 17.23 11.34
C ALA A 840 -5.88 17.41 11.43
N MET A 841 -5.15 16.29 11.47
CA MET A 841 -3.70 16.31 11.36
C MET A 841 -3.29 16.76 9.97
N LYS A 842 -2.39 17.73 9.89
CA LYS A 842 -1.72 18.06 8.64
C LYS A 842 -0.71 16.94 8.34
N LEU A 843 -0.90 16.24 7.22
CA LEU A 843 -0.11 15.05 6.85
C LEU A 843 1.23 15.42 6.20
N ASP A 844 2.03 16.22 6.91
CA ASP A 844 3.41 16.51 6.54
C ASP A 844 4.36 15.44 7.12
N VAL A 845 5.56 15.28 6.56
CA VAL A 845 6.58 14.42 7.19
C VAL A 845 6.99 14.99 8.53
N TYR A 846 7.02 14.12 9.52
CA TYR A 846 7.38 14.43 10.88
C TYR A 846 8.88 14.67 10.93
N ASN A 847 9.25 15.93 11.11
CA ASN A 847 10.62 16.40 11.17
C ASN A 847 11.14 16.52 12.62
N GLY A 848 10.46 15.89 13.58
CA GLY A 848 10.77 16.01 15.01
C GLY A 848 10.22 17.27 15.68
N THR A 849 9.48 18.12 14.97
CA THR A 849 8.79 19.28 15.55
C THR A 849 7.31 19.00 15.80
N LEU A 850 6.65 19.81 16.63
CA LEU A 850 5.24 19.66 16.97
C LEU A 850 4.37 19.51 15.70
N PRO A 851 3.61 18.41 15.56
CA PRO A 851 2.73 18.23 14.41
C PRO A 851 1.69 19.34 14.28
N SER A 852 1.37 19.69 13.04
CA SER A 852 0.42 20.77 12.73
C SER A 852 -1.01 20.25 12.57
N LEU A 853 -1.96 21.13 12.85
CA LEU A 853 -3.41 20.91 12.75
C LEU A 853 -4.02 21.85 11.71
N VAL A 854 -5.05 21.37 11.01
CA VAL A 854 -5.83 22.16 10.05
C VAL A 854 -7.33 22.02 10.34
N SER A 855 -8.14 22.99 9.89
CA SER A 855 -9.60 22.91 10.01
C SER A 855 -10.21 21.99 8.96
N THR A 856 -11.28 21.29 9.34
CA THR A 856 -12.05 20.42 8.42
C THR A 856 -13.30 21.12 7.90
N THR A 857 -13.74 20.75 6.70
CA THR A 857 -15.00 21.25 6.11
C THR A 857 -16.19 20.34 6.39
N TYR A 858 -15.96 19.16 6.97
CA TYR A 858 -16.93 18.09 7.14
C TYR A 858 -17.31 17.83 8.61
N SER A 859 -16.89 18.67 9.55
CA SER A 859 -17.21 18.44 10.95
C SER A 859 -18.71 18.41 11.25
N TRP A 860 -19.09 17.55 12.19
CA TRP A 860 -20.45 17.45 12.72
C TRP A 860 -20.76 18.61 13.69
N THR A 861 -19.75 19.39 14.11
CA THR A 861 -19.96 20.64 14.87
C THR A 861 -20.69 21.71 14.07
N LYS A 862 -20.80 21.55 12.75
CA LYS A 862 -21.60 22.41 11.87
C LYS A 862 -23.11 22.28 12.10
N ALA A 863 -23.56 21.21 12.76
CA ALA A 863 -24.97 20.94 13.02
C ALA A 863 -25.27 20.57 14.47
N SER A 864 -24.27 20.49 15.34
CA SER A 864 -24.44 20.08 16.74
C SER A 864 -23.32 20.61 17.64
N SER A 865 -23.58 20.80 18.93
CA SER A 865 -22.52 20.92 19.92
C SER A 865 -22.07 19.52 20.32
N MET A 866 -20.77 19.26 20.43
CA MET A 866 -20.22 17.92 20.60
C MET A 866 -19.34 17.80 21.83
N ILE A 867 -19.55 16.73 22.61
CA ILE A 867 -18.68 16.29 23.71
C ILE A 867 -17.95 15.02 23.25
N PHE A 868 -16.63 15.09 23.11
CA PHE A 868 -15.77 13.91 22.92
C PHE A 868 -15.26 13.46 24.28
N LEU A 869 -15.64 12.26 24.72
CA LEU A 869 -15.36 11.78 26.08
C LEU A 869 -14.35 10.64 26.07
N ASP A 870 -13.22 10.83 26.74
CA ASP A 870 -12.25 9.75 26.97
C ASP A 870 -12.81 8.78 28.01
N GLN A 871 -13.20 7.58 27.57
CA GLN A 871 -13.69 6.51 28.43
C GLN A 871 -13.30 5.14 27.84
N PRO A 872 -13.09 4.09 28.65
CA PRO A 872 -13.14 4.05 30.11
C PRO A 872 -11.97 4.78 30.80
N VAL A 873 -11.93 4.73 32.13
CA VAL A 873 -10.74 5.15 32.89
C VAL A 873 -9.46 4.49 32.37
N GLY A 874 -8.41 5.29 32.10
CA GLY A 874 -7.18 4.86 31.45
C GLY A 874 -7.15 5.08 29.93
N ALA A 875 -8.30 5.35 29.30
CA ALA A 875 -8.34 5.78 27.90
C ALA A 875 -7.95 7.26 27.80
N GLY A 876 -7.07 7.58 26.85
CA GLY A 876 -6.62 8.95 26.58
C GLY A 876 -6.10 9.67 27.83
N PHE A 877 -6.74 10.76 28.22
CA PHE A 877 -6.35 11.54 29.41
C PHE A 877 -7.19 11.26 30.67
N SER A 878 -8.13 10.32 30.62
CA SER A 878 -8.95 9.91 31.76
C SER A 878 -8.17 9.03 32.73
N TYR A 879 -8.27 9.31 34.03
CA TYR A 879 -7.44 8.64 35.05
C TYR A 879 -8.21 8.36 36.35
N SER A 880 -7.63 7.52 37.21
CA SER A 880 -8.15 7.23 38.55
C SER A 880 -7.30 7.91 39.63
N ARG A 881 -7.93 8.50 40.65
CA ARG A 881 -7.25 9.08 41.84
C ARG A 881 -6.84 8.00 42.85
N THR A 882 -7.55 6.88 42.87
CA THR A 882 -7.31 5.77 43.78
C THR A 882 -7.11 4.48 42.99
N GLN A 883 -6.60 3.44 43.65
CA GLN A 883 -6.57 2.11 43.06
C GLN A 883 -8.03 1.63 42.88
N LEU A 884 -8.42 1.38 41.63
CA LEU A 884 -9.79 0.96 41.31
C LEU A 884 -10.11 -0.35 42.04
N LEU A 885 -11.10 -0.33 42.92
CA LEU A 885 -11.57 -1.51 43.66
C LEU A 885 -12.17 -2.57 42.71
N ASN A 886 -12.79 -2.13 41.61
CA ASN A 886 -13.40 -2.98 40.60
C ASN A 886 -12.90 -2.63 39.19
N LYS A 887 -12.74 -3.66 38.35
CA LYS A 887 -12.41 -3.50 36.93
C LYS A 887 -13.55 -2.75 36.19
N PRO A 888 -13.25 -1.77 35.31
CA PRO A 888 -14.23 -1.20 34.40
C PRO A 888 -14.99 -2.28 33.61
N SER A 889 -16.27 -2.05 33.29
CA SER A 889 -17.10 -2.97 32.50
C SER A 889 -18.06 -2.24 31.58
N ASP A 890 -18.64 -2.89 30.57
CA ASP A 890 -19.57 -2.22 29.63
C ASP A 890 -20.75 -1.60 30.38
N SER A 891 -21.37 -2.38 31.26
CA SER A 891 -22.50 -1.90 32.07
C SER A 891 -22.09 -0.86 33.12
N GLY A 892 -20.87 -0.94 33.64
CA GLY A 892 -20.31 0.03 34.58
C GLY A 892 -20.01 1.38 33.92
N GLU A 893 -19.45 1.37 32.71
CA GLU A 893 -19.17 2.59 31.95
C GLU A 893 -20.45 3.29 31.51
N ALA A 894 -21.50 2.57 31.10
CA ALA A 894 -22.81 3.18 30.82
C ALA A 894 -23.34 4.02 31.99
N LYS A 895 -23.16 3.54 33.22
CA LYS A 895 -23.55 4.27 34.45
C LYS A 895 -22.65 5.47 34.74
N ARG A 896 -21.33 5.30 34.60
CA ARG A 896 -20.35 6.39 34.79
C ARG A 896 -20.55 7.51 33.78
N ILE A 897 -20.87 7.17 32.53
CA ILE A 897 -21.18 8.15 31.48
C ILE A 897 -22.49 8.89 31.81
N HIS A 898 -23.51 8.19 32.31
CA HIS A 898 -24.73 8.85 32.78
C HIS A 898 -24.44 9.85 33.93
N GLU A 899 -23.67 9.44 34.93
CA GLU A 899 -23.26 10.31 36.05
C GLU A 899 -22.42 11.50 35.56
N PHE A 900 -21.48 11.26 34.64
CA PHE A 900 -20.70 12.31 33.98
C PHE A 900 -21.62 13.36 33.36
N LEU A 901 -22.62 12.93 32.57
CA LEU A 901 -23.55 13.83 31.89
C LEU A 901 -24.38 14.65 32.88
N GLN A 902 -24.87 14.03 33.96
CA GLN A 902 -25.61 14.75 35.00
C GLN A 902 -24.76 15.85 35.64
N LYS A 903 -23.52 15.51 36.03
CA LYS A 903 -22.59 16.48 36.63
C LYS A 903 -22.14 17.55 35.63
N TRP A 904 -21.93 17.19 34.37
CA TRP A 904 -21.52 18.12 33.32
C TRP A 904 -22.66 19.09 32.98
N LEU A 905 -23.89 18.63 32.78
CA LEU A 905 -25.07 19.48 32.55
C LEU A 905 -25.42 20.35 33.76
N GLY A 906 -25.16 19.88 34.98
CA GLY A 906 -25.29 20.70 36.18
C GLY A 906 -24.40 21.94 36.18
N LYS A 907 -23.22 21.85 35.51
CA LYS A 907 -22.30 22.98 35.29
C LYS A 907 -22.60 23.77 34.02
N HIS A 908 -23.32 23.18 33.06
CA HIS A 908 -23.63 23.72 31.74
C HIS A 908 -25.15 23.76 31.49
N GLN A 909 -25.86 24.46 32.39
CA GLN A 909 -27.33 24.48 32.40
C GLN A 909 -27.93 25.04 31.11
N GLU A 910 -27.19 25.85 30.36
CA GLU A 910 -27.59 26.39 29.07
C GLU A 910 -27.84 25.31 28.01
N PHE A 911 -27.28 24.10 28.16
CA PHE A 911 -27.50 22.98 27.24
C PHE A 911 -28.59 21.99 27.71
N SER A 912 -29.19 22.20 28.89
CA SER A 912 -30.15 21.25 29.48
C SER A 912 -31.42 21.07 28.65
N SER A 913 -31.82 22.08 27.88
CA SER A 913 -32.97 22.00 26.96
C SER A 913 -32.63 21.45 25.58
N ASN A 914 -31.35 21.36 25.21
CA ASN A 914 -30.96 20.99 23.86
C ASN A 914 -31.33 19.52 23.58
N PRO A 915 -31.80 19.20 22.36
CA PRO A 915 -31.95 17.81 21.91
C PRO A 915 -30.65 17.03 22.15
N PHE A 916 -30.69 15.99 22.98
CA PHE A 916 -29.50 15.23 23.35
C PHE A 916 -29.41 13.90 22.61
N TYR A 917 -28.24 13.60 22.08
CA TYR A 917 -27.93 12.35 21.40
C TYR A 917 -26.63 11.75 21.95
N VAL A 918 -26.54 10.41 21.89
CA VAL A 918 -25.30 9.68 22.16
C VAL A 918 -24.83 9.04 20.88
N GLY A 919 -23.55 9.10 20.57
CA GLY A 919 -22.99 8.46 19.39
C GLY A 919 -21.60 7.87 19.61
N GLY A 920 -21.18 7.09 18.65
CA GLY A 920 -19.88 6.44 18.64
C GLY A 920 -19.75 5.44 17.51
N ASP A 921 -18.63 4.75 17.49
CA ASP A 921 -18.27 3.77 16.47
C ASP A 921 -17.73 2.46 17.06
N SER A 922 -17.66 1.41 16.24
CA SER A 922 -16.95 0.18 16.58
C SER A 922 -17.49 -0.43 17.88
N TYR A 923 -16.63 -0.70 18.87
CA TYR A 923 -16.99 -1.25 20.17
C TYR A 923 -18.02 -0.39 20.95
N SER A 924 -18.16 0.91 20.64
CA SER A 924 -19.21 1.75 21.23
C SER A 924 -20.62 1.26 20.88
N GLY A 925 -20.77 0.38 19.89
CA GLY A 925 -22.00 -0.38 19.64
C GLY A 925 -22.50 -1.22 20.84
N MET A 926 -21.62 -1.57 21.78
CA MET A 926 -22.00 -2.23 23.03
C MET A 926 -22.45 -1.23 24.10
N VAL A 927 -21.72 -0.12 24.27
CA VAL A 927 -21.86 0.81 25.41
C VAL A 927 -22.89 1.91 25.14
N VAL A 928 -23.01 2.42 23.92
CA VAL A 928 -23.95 3.51 23.57
C VAL A 928 -25.40 3.12 23.80
N PRO A 929 -25.92 1.95 23.32
CA PRO A 929 -27.29 1.56 23.58
C PRO A 929 -27.59 1.39 25.07
N ALA A 930 -26.63 0.87 25.84
CA ALA A 930 -26.75 0.75 27.29
C ALA A 930 -26.79 2.13 27.96
N THR A 931 -25.92 3.06 27.56
CA THR A 931 -25.88 4.44 28.05
C THR A 931 -27.20 5.18 27.79
N VAL A 932 -27.75 5.06 26.58
CA VAL A 932 -29.07 5.62 26.23
C VAL A 932 -30.16 5.07 27.16
N GLN A 933 -30.11 3.77 27.47
CA GLN A 933 -31.05 3.15 28.37
C GLN A 933 -30.89 3.65 29.82
N GLU A 934 -29.66 3.80 30.32
CA GLU A 934 -29.39 4.34 31.66
C GLU A 934 -29.88 5.79 31.79
N ILE A 935 -29.62 6.64 30.78
CA ILE A 935 -30.16 8.01 30.74
C ILE A 935 -31.69 7.99 30.74
N SER A 936 -32.29 7.12 29.91
CA SER A 936 -33.74 6.99 29.85
C SER A 936 -34.34 6.56 31.19
N LYS A 937 -33.69 5.67 31.96
CA LYS A 937 -34.14 5.27 33.29
C LYS A 937 -34.00 6.41 34.29
N GLY A 938 -32.85 7.09 34.31
CA GLY A 938 -32.57 8.22 35.19
C GLY A 938 -33.54 9.38 35.01
N ASN A 939 -34.07 9.59 33.80
CA ASN A 939 -35.12 10.59 33.53
C ASN A 939 -36.46 10.31 34.22
N TYR A 940 -36.73 9.06 34.63
CA TYR A 940 -37.93 8.69 35.40
C TYR A 940 -37.68 8.60 36.91
N GLU A 941 -36.42 8.68 37.35
CA GLU A 941 -36.06 8.70 38.76
C GLU A 941 -36.26 10.11 39.33
N CYS A 942 -36.80 10.22 40.55
CA CYS A 942 -36.98 11.54 41.16
C CYS A 942 -35.64 12.25 41.32
N CYS A 943 -35.71 13.57 41.22
CA CYS A 943 -34.77 14.48 41.85
C CYS A 943 -33.43 14.65 41.09
N ASN A 944 -33.28 13.99 39.93
CA ASN A 944 -32.26 14.29 38.93
C ASN A 944 -32.84 15.19 37.82
N PRO A 945 -32.11 16.21 37.32
CA PRO A 945 -32.55 16.98 36.15
C PRO A 945 -32.69 16.06 34.93
N PRO A 946 -33.85 16.06 34.23
CA PRO A 946 -34.02 15.20 33.06
C PRO A 946 -33.12 15.67 31.91
N ILE A 947 -32.46 14.72 31.25
CA ILE A 947 -31.70 14.95 30.03
C ILE A 947 -32.67 14.83 28.85
N ASN A 948 -32.71 15.82 27.95
CA ASN A 948 -33.60 15.84 26.79
C ASN A 948 -33.17 14.85 25.69
N LEU A 949 -33.10 13.55 26.03
CA LEU A 949 -32.65 12.46 25.17
C LEU A 949 -33.62 12.25 23.99
N GLN A 950 -33.07 12.27 22.77
CA GLN A 950 -33.84 12.13 21.53
C GLN A 950 -33.48 10.87 20.74
N GLY A 951 -32.24 10.40 20.82
CA GLY A 951 -31.80 9.25 20.04
C GLY A 951 -30.30 8.97 20.14
N TYR A 952 -29.82 8.13 19.23
CA TYR A 952 -28.40 7.78 19.15
C TYR A 952 -27.92 7.47 17.74
N VAL A 953 -26.60 7.57 17.52
CA VAL A 953 -25.94 7.37 16.22
C VAL A 953 -24.79 6.37 16.37
N LEU A 954 -24.68 5.39 15.48
CA LEU A 954 -23.63 4.38 15.54
C LEU A 954 -23.00 4.12 14.16
N GLY A 955 -21.68 4.20 14.09
CA GLY A 955 -20.88 3.83 12.92
C GLY A 955 -20.22 2.46 13.07
N ASN A 956 -20.41 1.57 12.09
CA ASN A 956 -19.86 0.21 12.07
C ASN A 956 -19.92 -0.49 13.45
N PRO A 957 -21.10 -0.53 14.11
CA PRO A 957 -21.15 -0.90 15.52
C PRO A 957 -21.00 -2.41 15.71
N LEU A 958 -20.07 -2.80 16.58
CA LEU A 958 -20.08 -4.14 17.16
C LEU A 958 -21.25 -4.21 18.15
N THR A 959 -22.23 -5.07 17.88
CA THR A 959 -23.45 -5.22 18.68
C THR A 959 -23.66 -6.63 19.19
N ASP A 960 -23.15 -7.63 18.48
CA ASP A 960 -23.24 -9.03 18.85
C ASP A 960 -22.10 -9.82 18.23
N PHE A 961 -21.27 -10.43 19.09
CA PHE A 961 -20.09 -11.16 18.65
C PHE A 961 -20.39 -12.34 17.71
N VAL A 962 -21.59 -12.91 17.76
CA VAL A 962 -21.98 -14.02 16.87
C VAL A 962 -22.38 -13.48 15.51
N TYR A 963 -23.25 -12.47 15.44
CA TYR A 963 -23.67 -11.90 14.16
C TYR A 963 -22.50 -11.23 13.43
N ASP A 964 -21.78 -10.35 14.12
CA ASP A 964 -20.81 -9.47 13.49
C ASP A 964 -19.58 -10.25 12.99
N TYR A 965 -19.03 -11.19 13.78
CA TYR A 965 -17.87 -11.97 13.35
C TYR A 965 -18.22 -13.07 12.34
N ASN A 966 -19.37 -13.73 12.47
CA ASN A 966 -19.76 -14.75 11.48
C ASN A 966 -20.03 -14.11 10.11
N SER A 967 -20.36 -12.82 10.06
CA SER A 967 -20.56 -12.09 8.80
C SER A 967 -19.27 -11.84 8.00
N ARG A 968 -18.08 -11.98 8.61
CA ARG A 968 -16.78 -11.79 7.92
C ARG A 968 -16.55 -12.77 6.79
N ILE A 969 -17.06 -14.01 6.90
CA ILE A 969 -16.92 -15.03 5.85
C ILE A 969 -17.79 -14.73 4.62
N PRO A 970 -19.11 -14.50 4.73
CA PRO A 970 -19.91 -14.10 3.58
C PRO A 970 -19.48 -12.73 3.02
N PHE A 971 -18.96 -11.83 3.85
CA PHE A 971 -18.35 -10.58 3.38
C PHE A 971 -17.09 -10.84 2.53
N ALA A 972 -16.16 -11.66 3.02
CA ALA A 972 -14.95 -12.02 2.29
C ALA A 972 -15.27 -12.69 0.95
N HIS A 973 -16.31 -13.53 0.92
CA HIS A 973 -16.80 -14.15 -0.29
C HIS A 973 -17.36 -13.12 -1.29
N GLY A 974 -18.20 -12.20 -0.82
CA GLY A 974 -18.76 -11.12 -1.64
C GLY A 974 -17.71 -10.13 -2.17
N MET A 975 -16.58 -10.01 -1.49
CA MET A 975 -15.44 -9.14 -1.85
C MET A 975 -14.30 -9.87 -2.58
N ALA A 976 -14.56 -11.07 -3.12
CA ALA A 976 -13.57 -11.90 -3.83
C ALA A 976 -12.30 -12.29 -3.03
N LEU A 977 -12.32 -12.17 -1.71
CA LEU A 977 -11.17 -12.51 -0.85
C LEU A 977 -11.01 -14.02 -0.64
N ILE A 978 -12.08 -14.80 -0.85
CA ILE A 978 -12.08 -16.28 -0.79
C ILE A 978 -12.87 -16.87 -1.97
N SER A 979 -12.56 -18.12 -2.34
CA SER A 979 -13.27 -18.85 -3.39
C SER A 979 -14.65 -19.34 -2.95
N ASP A 980 -15.53 -19.64 -3.93
CA ASP A 980 -16.83 -20.26 -3.61
C ASP A 980 -16.64 -21.67 -3.04
N GLU A 981 -15.60 -22.39 -3.45
CA GLU A 981 -15.26 -23.72 -2.95
C GLU A 981 -14.98 -23.67 -1.44
N LEU A 982 -14.17 -22.70 -1.00
CA LEU A 982 -13.89 -22.47 0.42
C LEU A 982 -15.13 -21.97 1.15
N PHE A 983 -15.88 -21.02 0.57
CA PHE A 983 -17.10 -20.48 1.17
C PHE A 983 -18.18 -21.55 1.37
N GLU A 984 -18.49 -22.36 0.35
CA GLU A 984 -19.49 -23.43 0.44
C GLU A 984 -19.03 -24.55 1.38
N SER A 985 -17.73 -24.85 1.42
CA SER A 985 -17.16 -25.80 2.39
C SER A 985 -17.31 -25.28 3.83
N LEU A 986 -16.98 -24.01 4.10
CA LEU A 986 -17.19 -23.35 5.38
C LEU A 986 -18.68 -23.41 5.78
N LYS A 987 -19.56 -22.97 4.89
CA LYS A 987 -21.01 -22.93 5.13
C LYS A 987 -21.58 -24.31 5.45
N LYS A 988 -21.20 -25.33 4.69
CA LYS A 988 -21.67 -26.71 4.88
C LYS A 988 -21.14 -27.32 6.18
N THR A 989 -19.85 -27.17 6.46
CA THR A 989 -19.17 -27.88 7.55
C THR A 989 -19.31 -27.15 8.90
N CYS A 990 -19.28 -25.82 8.89
CA CYS A 990 -19.42 -24.98 10.08
C CYS A 990 -20.88 -24.62 10.40
N LYS A 991 -21.81 -24.80 9.45
CA LYS A 991 -23.26 -24.55 9.63
C LYS A 991 -23.60 -23.13 10.10
N GLY A 992 -22.81 -22.14 9.67
CA GLY A 992 -23.03 -20.73 9.97
C GLY A 992 -22.48 -20.23 11.31
N ASP A 993 -21.89 -21.11 12.14
CA ASP A 993 -21.10 -20.70 13.32
C ASP A 993 -19.62 -20.93 13.05
N TYR A 994 -18.93 -19.84 12.73
CA TYR A 994 -17.53 -19.83 12.34
C TYR A 994 -16.62 -19.39 13.49
N ARG A 995 -17.19 -18.76 14.52
CA ARG A 995 -16.47 -18.27 15.69
C ARG A 995 -16.39 -19.33 16.79
N ASN A 996 -17.50 -19.96 17.15
CA ASN A 996 -17.56 -20.89 18.28
C ASN A 996 -17.53 -22.35 17.81
N VAL A 997 -16.55 -22.66 16.95
CA VAL A 997 -16.40 -23.99 16.37
C VAL A 997 -16.00 -25.00 17.44
N HIS A 998 -16.78 -26.08 17.56
CA HIS A 998 -16.47 -27.16 18.51
C HIS A 998 -15.10 -27.80 18.17
N PRO A 999 -14.17 -28.01 19.12
CA PRO A 999 -12.82 -28.50 18.85
C PRO A 999 -12.73 -29.85 18.10
N ARG A 1000 -13.79 -30.67 18.18
CA ARG A 1000 -13.89 -31.95 17.43
C ARG A 1000 -14.30 -31.79 15.95
N ASN A 1001 -14.79 -30.62 15.53
CA ASN A 1001 -15.10 -30.34 14.13
C ASN A 1001 -13.82 -29.90 13.40
N THR A 1002 -12.87 -30.83 13.27
CA THR A 1002 -11.56 -30.59 12.69
C THR A 1002 -11.64 -30.12 11.23
N GLU A 1003 -12.68 -30.54 10.51
CA GLU A 1003 -12.91 -30.14 9.12
C GLU A 1003 -13.28 -28.65 9.04
N CYS A 1004 -14.20 -28.16 9.89
CA CYS A 1004 -14.51 -26.73 9.95
C CYS A 1004 -13.28 -25.91 10.38
N LEU A 1005 -12.54 -26.35 11.40
CA LEU A 1005 -11.33 -25.66 11.87
C LEU A 1005 -10.28 -25.53 10.76
N LYS A 1006 -10.12 -26.56 9.93
CA LYS A 1006 -9.23 -26.53 8.77
C LYS A 1006 -9.65 -25.45 7.77
N PHE A 1007 -10.94 -25.40 7.41
CA PHE A 1007 -11.43 -24.38 6.48
C PHE A 1007 -11.36 -22.96 7.07
N ILE A 1008 -11.52 -22.81 8.39
CA ILE A 1008 -11.29 -21.52 9.07
C ILE A 1008 -9.82 -21.11 9.00
N GLU A 1009 -8.88 -22.04 9.11
CA GLU A 1009 -7.45 -21.78 8.91
C GLU A 1009 -7.16 -21.31 7.48
N GLU A 1010 -7.77 -21.94 6.47
CA GLU A 1010 -7.66 -21.53 5.06
C GLU A 1010 -8.26 -20.14 4.83
N PHE A 1011 -9.41 -19.83 5.43
CA PHE A 1011 -9.99 -18.48 5.44
C PHE A 1011 -9.02 -17.46 6.03
N ASN A 1012 -8.45 -17.74 7.21
CA ASN A 1012 -7.50 -16.84 7.87
C ASN A 1012 -6.25 -16.60 7.01
N LYS A 1013 -5.74 -17.63 6.30
CA LYS A 1013 -4.62 -17.48 5.35
C LYS A 1013 -4.96 -16.54 4.20
N CYS A 1014 -6.21 -16.52 3.76
CA CYS A 1014 -6.66 -15.63 2.68
C CYS A 1014 -6.82 -14.17 3.16
N THR A 1015 -7.17 -13.95 4.43
CA THR A 1015 -7.54 -12.62 4.94
C THR A 1015 -6.55 -12.01 5.93
N ASN A 1016 -5.45 -12.67 6.29
CA ASN A 1016 -4.52 -12.17 7.32
C ASN A 1016 -3.76 -10.89 6.90
N SER A 1017 -3.61 -10.64 5.59
CA SER A 1017 -2.77 -9.58 5.04
C SER A 1017 -3.58 -8.44 4.39
N ILE A 1018 -4.84 -8.27 4.81
CA ILE A 1018 -5.70 -7.14 4.39
C ILE A 1018 -5.74 -6.05 5.45
N CYS A 1019 -5.95 -4.81 5.02
CA CYS A 1019 -6.33 -3.73 5.94
C CYS A 1019 -7.78 -3.97 6.40
N GLN A 1020 -7.96 -4.52 7.61
CA GLN A 1020 -9.31 -4.88 8.10
C GLN A 1020 -10.25 -3.67 8.22
N ARG A 1021 -9.71 -2.47 8.45
CA ARG A 1021 -10.53 -1.25 8.56
C ARG A 1021 -11.08 -0.79 7.21
N ARG A 1022 -10.43 -1.15 6.11
CA ARG A 1022 -10.85 -0.84 4.73
C ARG A 1022 -10.08 -1.71 3.75
N ILE A 1023 -10.74 -2.73 3.21
CA ILE A 1023 -10.07 -3.81 2.46
C ILE A 1023 -9.33 -3.38 1.19
N ILE A 1024 -9.70 -2.23 0.61
CA ILE A 1024 -9.06 -1.65 -0.59
C ILE A 1024 -7.81 -0.84 -0.27
N ASP A 1025 -7.56 -0.51 1.00
CA ASP A 1025 -6.37 0.23 1.40
C ASP A 1025 -5.19 -0.72 1.59
N PRO A 1026 -3.97 -0.29 1.24
CA PRO A 1026 -2.80 -1.10 1.45
C PRO A 1026 -2.51 -1.33 2.93
N PHE A 1027 -2.06 -2.55 3.25
CA PHE A 1027 -1.47 -2.82 4.55
C PHE A 1027 -0.12 -2.09 4.61
N CYS A 1028 0.02 -1.16 5.54
CA CYS A 1028 1.24 -0.36 5.67
C CYS A 1028 1.67 -0.31 7.13
N GLU A 1029 2.95 -0.62 7.38
CA GLU A 1029 3.51 -0.80 8.73
C GLU A 1029 4.38 0.38 9.21
N THR A 1030 4.42 1.54 8.53
CA THR A 1030 5.46 2.57 8.82
C THR A 1030 5.09 4.05 8.60
N GLU A 1031 6.00 4.89 9.11
CA GLU A 1031 6.06 6.36 9.30
C GLU A 1031 5.98 7.24 8.04
N THR A 1032 5.36 6.77 6.96
CA THR A 1032 5.22 7.59 5.73
C THR A 1032 3.85 8.28 5.67
N PRO A 1033 3.77 9.55 5.24
CA PRO A 1033 2.50 10.27 5.11
C PRO A 1033 1.43 9.61 4.23
N ASN A 1034 1.87 8.80 3.26
CA ASN A 1034 0.99 8.07 2.37
C ASN A 1034 0.33 6.85 3.05
N CYS A 1035 0.85 6.43 4.21
CA CYS A 1035 0.28 5.36 5.00
C CYS A 1035 -0.86 5.89 5.87
N TYR A 1036 -2.01 5.21 5.81
CA TYR A 1036 -3.21 5.65 6.51
C TYR A 1036 -3.00 5.84 8.03
N ILE A 1037 -2.27 4.91 8.66
CA ILE A 1037 -2.00 4.92 10.11
C ILE A 1037 -1.03 6.01 10.56
N TYR A 1038 -0.35 6.69 9.64
CA TYR A 1038 0.60 7.75 9.96
C TYR A 1038 -0.03 8.92 10.71
N ARG A 1039 -1.30 9.24 10.40
CA ARG A 1039 -2.07 10.27 11.14
C ARG A 1039 -2.20 9.95 12.62
N PHE A 1040 -2.24 8.67 12.99
CA PHE A 1040 -2.33 8.22 14.39
C PHE A 1040 -1.01 8.42 15.12
N LEU A 1041 0.11 8.21 14.42
CA LEU A 1041 1.45 8.50 14.93
C LEU A 1041 1.63 10.00 15.19
N LEU A 1042 1.25 10.84 14.23
CA LEU A 1042 1.30 12.30 14.41
C LEU A 1042 0.45 12.75 15.60
N ALA A 1043 -0.74 12.19 15.79
CA ALA A 1043 -1.56 12.53 16.96
C ALA A 1043 -0.91 12.08 18.27
N ALA A 1044 -0.19 10.95 18.29
CA ALA A 1044 0.58 10.53 19.46
C ALA A 1044 1.70 11.52 19.80
N TYR A 1045 2.47 11.98 18.80
CA TYR A 1045 3.48 13.01 19.02
C TYR A 1045 2.86 14.33 19.49
N TRP A 1046 1.75 14.74 18.88
CA TRP A 1046 1.05 15.95 19.24
C TRP A 1046 0.48 15.90 20.65
N ALA A 1047 -0.24 14.83 21.01
CA ALA A 1047 -0.89 14.69 22.33
C ALA A 1047 0.12 14.53 23.48
N ASN A 1048 1.33 14.03 23.20
CA ASN A 1048 2.39 13.89 24.19
C ASN A 1048 3.28 15.13 24.36
N ASP A 1049 3.22 16.10 23.44
CA ASP A 1049 3.99 17.33 23.57
C ASP A 1049 3.59 18.13 24.84
N GLU A 1050 4.59 18.59 25.60
CA GLU A 1050 4.33 19.28 26.87
C GLU A 1050 3.52 20.58 26.70
N THR A 1051 3.70 21.28 25.57
CA THR A 1051 2.96 22.52 25.29
C THR A 1051 1.50 22.22 24.97
N VAL A 1052 1.22 21.14 24.24
CA VAL A 1052 -0.14 20.65 23.98
C VAL A 1052 -0.81 20.23 25.29
N ARG A 1053 -0.15 19.40 26.09
CA ARG A 1053 -0.71 18.94 27.38
C ARG A 1053 -0.99 20.11 28.32
N LYS A 1054 -0.13 21.12 28.34
CA LYS A 1054 -0.36 22.36 29.09
C LYS A 1054 -1.55 23.14 28.53
N ALA A 1055 -1.69 23.26 27.21
CA ALA A 1055 -2.80 23.94 26.58
C ALA A 1055 -4.14 23.25 26.86
N LEU A 1056 -4.17 21.92 26.80
CA LEU A 1056 -5.35 21.09 27.15
C LEU A 1056 -5.60 20.98 28.65
N GLN A 1057 -4.72 21.54 29.49
CA GLN A 1057 -4.77 21.52 30.95
C GLN A 1057 -4.72 20.12 31.56
N ILE A 1058 -3.93 19.23 30.95
CA ILE A 1058 -3.68 17.90 31.47
C ILE A 1058 -2.91 18.02 32.79
N LYS A 1059 -3.43 17.38 33.84
CA LYS A 1059 -2.79 17.42 35.17
C LYS A 1059 -1.46 16.68 35.12
N LYS A 1060 -0.38 17.39 35.40
CA LYS A 1060 0.97 16.82 35.50
C LYS A 1060 0.95 15.66 36.52
N GLU A 1061 1.67 14.57 36.23
CA GLU A 1061 1.78 13.36 37.07
C GLU A 1061 0.58 12.39 37.04
N THR A 1062 -0.51 12.68 36.29
CA THR A 1062 -1.68 11.77 36.23
C THR A 1062 -1.57 10.69 35.15
N ILE A 1063 -1.12 11.06 33.96
CA ILE A 1063 -0.89 10.16 32.82
C ILE A 1063 0.56 10.34 32.37
N GLY A 1064 1.29 9.23 32.21
CA GLY A 1064 2.67 9.24 31.71
C GLY A 1064 2.71 9.60 30.22
N GLU A 1065 2.57 8.58 29.39
CA GLU A 1065 2.45 8.69 27.94
C GLU A 1065 0.98 8.53 27.52
N TRP A 1066 0.50 9.42 26.65
CA TRP A 1066 -0.76 9.28 25.97
C TRP A 1066 -0.62 8.30 24.82
N VAL A 1067 -1.54 7.34 24.72
CA VAL A 1067 -1.65 6.42 23.59
C VAL A 1067 -3.07 6.50 23.03
N ARG A 1068 -3.21 6.32 21.71
CA ARG A 1068 -4.51 6.40 21.04
C ARG A 1068 -5.49 5.37 21.58
N CYS A 1069 -5.05 4.11 21.71
CA CYS A 1069 -5.85 3.01 22.24
C CYS A 1069 -5.02 2.20 23.23
N HIS A 1070 -5.50 2.14 24.48
CA HIS A 1070 -4.84 1.38 25.53
C HIS A 1070 -5.54 0.02 25.73
N TYR A 1071 -5.23 -0.96 24.87
CA TYR A 1071 -5.85 -2.29 24.91
C TYR A 1071 -5.46 -3.13 26.14
N GLY A 1072 -4.44 -2.71 26.90
CA GLY A 1072 -4.00 -3.37 28.13
C GLY A 1072 -4.85 -3.06 29.37
N ILE A 1073 -5.87 -2.20 29.27
CA ILE A 1073 -6.75 -1.86 30.41
C ILE A 1073 -7.47 -3.13 30.89
N PRO A 1074 -7.40 -3.48 32.19
CA PRO A 1074 -8.19 -4.58 32.74
C PRO A 1074 -9.69 -4.28 32.66
N TYR A 1075 -10.34 -4.72 31.57
CA TYR A 1075 -11.74 -4.42 31.25
C TYR A 1075 -12.60 -5.69 31.27
N ASN A 1076 -13.84 -5.59 31.79
CA ASN A 1076 -14.80 -6.69 31.83
C ASN A 1076 -15.89 -6.52 30.77
N TYR A 1077 -15.89 -7.41 29.79
CA TYR A 1077 -16.82 -7.46 28.66
C TYR A 1077 -18.13 -8.14 29.10
N ASP A 1078 -18.95 -7.47 29.90
CA ASP A 1078 -20.16 -8.02 30.53
C ASP A 1078 -21.43 -7.92 29.65
N ILE A 1079 -21.47 -7.00 28.67
CA ILE A 1079 -22.52 -6.98 27.66
C ILE A 1079 -22.14 -7.91 26.51
N LYS A 1080 -22.83 -9.05 26.40
CA LYS A 1080 -22.59 -10.02 25.31
C LYS A 1080 -23.27 -9.63 24.00
N SER A 1081 -24.38 -8.90 24.09
CA SER A 1081 -25.18 -8.44 22.97
C SER A 1081 -25.90 -7.16 23.36
N SER A 1082 -25.80 -6.12 22.54
CA SER A 1082 -26.50 -4.85 22.74
C SER A 1082 -27.87 -4.79 22.06
N ILE A 1083 -28.25 -5.83 21.30
CA ILE A 1083 -29.55 -5.97 20.61
C ILE A 1083 -30.74 -5.74 21.57
N PRO A 1084 -30.78 -6.30 22.81
CA PRO A 1084 -31.89 -6.03 23.73
C PRO A 1084 -32.01 -4.56 24.14
N TYR A 1085 -30.89 -3.84 24.21
CA TYR A 1085 -30.88 -2.41 24.51
C TYR A 1085 -31.43 -1.60 23.33
N HIS A 1086 -31.06 -1.94 22.09
CA HIS A 1086 -31.66 -1.36 20.89
C HIS A 1086 -33.18 -1.55 20.86
N MET A 1087 -33.67 -2.74 21.22
CA MET A 1087 -35.09 -3.04 21.31
C MET A 1087 -35.80 -2.15 22.33
N ASN A 1088 -35.29 -2.10 23.56
CA ASN A 1088 -35.89 -1.30 24.62
C ASN A 1088 -35.86 0.20 24.31
N ASN A 1089 -34.75 0.71 23.75
CA ASN A 1089 -34.64 2.12 23.38
C ASN A 1089 -35.64 2.48 22.27
N SER A 1090 -35.86 1.56 21.31
CA SER A 1090 -36.87 1.72 20.27
C SER A 1090 -38.30 1.75 20.83
N ILE A 1091 -38.62 0.87 21.80
CA ILE A 1091 -39.92 0.85 22.49
C ILE A 1091 -40.16 2.17 23.23
N ASN A 1092 -39.12 2.75 23.81
CA ASN A 1092 -39.17 4.05 24.47
C ASN A 1092 -39.23 5.24 23.49
N GLY A 1093 -39.26 4.98 22.17
CA GLY A 1093 -39.50 5.98 21.13
C GLY A 1093 -38.27 6.74 20.64
N TYR A 1094 -37.07 6.34 21.08
CA TYR A 1094 -35.80 6.96 20.67
C TYR A 1094 -35.43 6.52 19.25
N ARG A 1095 -35.17 7.50 18.38
CA ARG A 1095 -34.72 7.27 17.00
C ARG A 1095 -33.24 6.89 16.95
N SER A 1096 -32.84 6.16 15.91
CA SER A 1096 -31.45 5.78 15.72
C SER A 1096 -30.97 5.89 14.28
N LEU A 1097 -29.72 6.29 14.11
CA LEU A 1097 -28.98 6.18 12.86
C LEU A 1097 -27.89 5.13 13.04
N ILE A 1098 -27.96 4.05 12.28
CA ILE A 1098 -26.91 3.05 12.19
C ILE A 1098 -26.30 3.21 10.80
N TYR A 1099 -24.98 3.30 10.70
CA TYR A 1099 -24.32 3.30 9.40
C TYR A 1099 -23.11 2.37 9.37
N SER A 1100 -22.75 1.91 8.17
CA SER A 1100 -21.57 1.06 7.95
C SER A 1100 -20.83 1.49 6.69
N GLY A 1101 -19.50 1.62 6.74
CA GLY A 1101 -18.69 1.55 5.53
C GLY A 1101 -18.83 0.17 4.87
N ASP A 1102 -19.08 0.14 3.56
CA ASP A 1102 -19.27 -1.12 2.82
C ASP A 1102 -17.96 -1.88 2.55
N HIS A 1103 -16.80 -1.31 2.88
CA HIS A 1103 -15.47 -1.95 2.77
C HIS A 1103 -14.84 -2.26 4.14
N ASP A 1104 -15.60 -2.14 5.23
CA ASP A 1104 -15.15 -2.53 6.56
C ASP A 1104 -15.21 -4.06 6.74
N PHE A 1105 -14.05 -4.67 6.97
CA PHE A 1105 -13.95 -6.09 7.31
C PHE A 1105 -13.98 -6.33 8.82
N GLU A 1106 -13.67 -5.32 9.63
CA GLU A 1106 -13.63 -5.42 11.09
C GLU A 1106 -15.04 -5.66 11.64
N VAL A 1107 -16.01 -4.84 11.24
CA VAL A 1107 -17.45 -5.05 11.50
C VAL A 1107 -18.24 -4.90 10.20
N PRO A 1108 -18.35 -5.98 9.40
CA PRO A 1108 -19.03 -5.90 8.11
C PRO A 1108 -20.48 -5.45 8.21
N PHE A 1109 -20.93 -4.66 7.24
CA PHE A 1109 -22.32 -4.19 7.15
C PHE A 1109 -23.33 -5.36 7.16
N LEU A 1110 -22.93 -6.54 6.68
CA LEU A 1110 -23.73 -7.77 6.71
C LEU A 1110 -24.09 -8.19 8.14
N GLY A 1111 -23.16 -8.07 9.09
CA GLY A 1111 -23.42 -8.31 10.52
C GLY A 1111 -24.43 -7.31 11.05
N THR A 1112 -24.26 -6.04 10.67
CA THR A 1112 -25.19 -4.97 11.04
C THR A 1112 -26.62 -5.22 10.52
N GLN A 1113 -26.75 -5.59 9.25
CA GLN A 1113 -28.04 -5.98 8.68
C GLN A 1113 -28.64 -7.21 9.37
N ALA A 1114 -27.82 -8.21 9.70
CA ALA A 1114 -28.29 -9.45 10.31
C ALA A 1114 -28.93 -9.21 11.68
N TRP A 1115 -28.31 -8.42 12.56
CA TRP A 1115 -28.91 -8.11 13.85
C TRP A 1115 -30.11 -7.16 13.74
N ILE A 1116 -30.10 -6.18 12.83
CA ILE A 1116 -31.26 -5.31 12.60
C ILE A 1116 -32.47 -6.14 12.15
N ARG A 1117 -32.25 -7.11 11.25
CA ARG A 1117 -33.32 -8.03 10.82
C ARG A 1117 -33.83 -8.91 11.96
N SER A 1118 -32.97 -9.29 12.91
CA SER A 1118 -33.38 -10.12 14.07
C SER A 1118 -34.41 -9.41 14.98
N LEU A 1119 -34.43 -8.07 14.97
CA LEU A 1119 -35.41 -7.25 15.68
C LEU A 1119 -36.81 -7.25 15.04
N ASN A 1120 -36.92 -7.71 13.78
CA ASN A 1120 -38.19 -7.88 13.05
C ASN A 1120 -39.05 -6.60 12.98
N TYR A 1121 -38.42 -5.45 12.78
CA TYR A 1121 -39.13 -4.18 12.56
C TYR A 1121 -39.72 -4.10 11.15
N SER A 1122 -40.90 -3.50 11.03
CA SER A 1122 -41.51 -3.23 9.73
C SER A 1122 -40.70 -2.19 8.96
N VAL A 1123 -40.39 -2.47 7.70
CA VAL A 1123 -39.71 -1.55 6.78
C VAL A 1123 -40.71 -0.49 6.30
N ILE A 1124 -40.32 0.78 6.34
CA ILE A 1124 -41.14 1.92 5.91
C ILE A 1124 -40.69 2.43 4.54
N ASP A 1125 -39.38 2.55 4.35
CA ASP A 1125 -38.75 2.91 3.08
C ASP A 1125 -37.73 1.82 2.77
N ASP A 1126 -37.92 1.12 1.65
CA ASP A 1126 -37.13 -0.06 1.30
C ASP A 1126 -35.70 0.33 0.88
N TRP A 1127 -34.83 -0.66 0.76
CA TRP A 1127 -33.43 -0.50 0.39
C TRP A 1127 -33.31 0.24 -0.94
N ARG A 1128 -32.71 1.42 -0.89
CA ARG A 1128 -32.53 2.29 -2.06
C ARG A 1128 -31.23 3.06 -1.97
N PRO A 1129 -30.67 3.50 -3.11
CA PRO A 1129 -29.53 4.41 -3.07
C PRO A 1129 -29.91 5.75 -2.42
N TRP A 1130 -28.97 6.34 -1.70
CA TRP A 1130 -29.02 7.74 -1.27
C TRP A 1130 -27.89 8.53 -1.97
N MET A 1131 -28.14 9.80 -2.26
CA MET A 1131 -27.34 10.54 -3.25
C MET A 1131 -26.78 11.87 -2.75
N ILE A 1132 -25.58 12.21 -3.22
CA ILE A 1132 -24.94 13.52 -3.08
C ILE A 1132 -24.63 14.05 -4.48
N LYS A 1133 -25.17 15.22 -4.86
CA LYS A 1133 -24.98 15.81 -6.19
C LYS A 1133 -25.21 14.79 -7.32
N ASP A 1134 -26.33 14.08 -7.26
CA ASP A 1134 -26.72 13.04 -8.23
C ASP A 1134 -25.85 11.77 -8.28
N GLN A 1135 -24.83 11.64 -7.40
CA GLN A 1135 -24.00 10.45 -7.23
C GLN A 1135 -24.46 9.58 -6.08
N ILE A 1136 -24.41 8.25 -6.24
CA ILE A 1136 -24.71 7.32 -5.16
C ILE A 1136 -23.60 7.41 -4.10
N ALA A 1137 -23.98 7.85 -2.89
CA ALA A 1137 -23.10 7.91 -1.73
C ALA A 1137 -23.18 6.64 -0.87
N GLY A 1138 -24.22 5.82 -1.10
CA GLY A 1138 -24.42 4.50 -0.51
C GLY A 1138 -25.89 4.10 -0.60
N TYR A 1139 -26.33 3.19 0.27
CA TYR A 1139 -27.71 2.69 0.28
C TYR A 1139 -28.34 2.85 1.65
N THR A 1140 -29.64 3.02 1.72
CA THR A 1140 -30.35 3.25 2.98
C THR A 1140 -31.69 2.53 3.02
N ARG A 1141 -32.13 2.22 4.24
CA ARG A 1141 -33.46 1.67 4.55
C ARG A 1141 -33.94 2.27 5.87
N THR A 1142 -35.24 2.52 5.99
CA THR A 1142 -35.86 3.01 7.24
C THR A 1142 -36.91 2.05 7.79
N TYR A 1143 -37.06 2.05 9.11
CA TYR A 1143 -37.93 1.14 9.84
C TYR A 1143 -38.95 1.89 10.69
N ALA A 1144 -40.08 1.23 10.98
CA ALA A 1144 -41.23 1.80 11.68
C ALA A 1144 -40.91 2.29 13.11
N ASN A 1145 -39.85 1.75 13.72
CA ASN A 1145 -39.35 2.17 15.02
C ASN A 1145 -38.45 3.44 14.97
N LYS A 1146 -38.42 4.15 13.84
CA LYS A 1146 -37.57 5.33 13.60
C LYS A 1146 -36.06 5.02 13.55
N MET A 1147 -35.70 3.78 13.25
CA MET A 1147 -34.32 3.43 12.90
C MET A 1147 -34.05 3.70 11.42
N THR A 1148 -32.91 4.31 11.13
CA THR A 1148 -32.36 4.45 9.78
C THR A 1148 -31.08 3.63 9.72
N PHE A 1149 -30.96 2.76 8.73
CA PHE A 1149 -29.70 2.09 8.40
C PHE A 1149 -29.16 2.64 7.08
N ALA A 1150 -27.87 2.96 7.00
CA ALA A 1150 -27.23 3.42 5.78
C ALA A 1150 -25.84 2.79 5.58
N THR A 1151 -25.49 2.43 4.34
CA THR A 1151 -24.12 2.14 3.96
C THR A 1151 -23.46 3.39 3.37
N ILE A 1152 -22.14 3.48 3.48
CA ILE A 1152 -21.32 4.49 2.81
C ILE A 1152 -20.44 3.80 1.77
N ARG A 1153 -20.61 4.17 0.50
CA ARG A 1153 -19.93 3.55 -0.64
C ARG A 1153 -18.43 3.84 -0.62
N GLY A 1154 -17.62 2.78 -0.65
CA GLY A 1154 -16.17 2.86 -0.49
C GLY A 1154 -15.71 3.26 0.91
N GLY A 1155 -16.60 3.25 1.91
CA GLY A 1155 -16.32 3.60 3.30
C GLY A 1155 -15.68 2.46 4.08
N GLY A 1156 -14.86 2.80 5.08
CA GLY A 1156 -14.24 1.82 5.98
C GLY A 1156 -14.87 1.79 7.38
N HIS A 1157 -14.10 1.39 8.38
CA HIS A 1157 -14.55 1.12 9.75
C HIS A 1157 -15.11 2.34 10.50
N THR A 1158 -14.66 3.53 10.15
CA THR A 1158 -14.97 4.78 10.87
C THR A 1158 -15.24 5.91 9.87
N ALA A 1159 -15.78 7.04 10.34
CA ALA A 1159 -16.18 8.13 9.44
C ALA A 1159 -14.99 8.78 8.69
N GLU A 1160 -13.77 8.61 9.20
CA GLU A 1160 -12.50 9.10 8.64
C GLU A 1160 -12.20 8.66 7.20
N PHE A 1161 -12.78 7.55 6.72
CA PHE A 1161 -12.56 7.08 5.35
C PHE A 1161 -13.39 7.82 4.31
N LYS A 1162 -14.56 8.34 4.70
CA LYS A 1162 -15.53 9.05 3.84
C LYS A 1162 -16.16 10.23 4.60
N PRO A 1163 -15.35 11.24 4.96
CA PRO A 1163 -15.76 12.27 5.90
C PRO A 1163 -16.83 13.22 5.33
N GLU A 1164 -16.77 13.56 4.03
CA GLU A 1164 -17.79 14.41 3.40
C GLU A 1164 -19.15 13.71 3.35
N GLU A 1165 -19.18 12.46 2.90
CA GLU A 1165 -20.40 11.67 2.78
C GLU A 1165 -21.05 11.41 4.15
N THR A 1166 -20.24 11.06 5.16
CA THR A 1166 -20.75 10.85 6.54
C THR A 1166 -21.25 12.15 7.18
N SER A 1167 -20.60 13.28 6.92
CA SER A 1167 -21.07 14.60 7.37
C SER A 1167 -22.44 14.96 6.77
N ILE A 1168 -22.62 14.78 5.46
CA ILE A 1168 -23.89 15.06 4.79
C ILE A 1168 -24.99 14.12 5.29
N MET A 1169 -24.68 12.83 5.46
CA MET A 1169 -25.61 11.86 6.06
C MET A 1169 -26.06 12.31 7.46
N PHE A 1170 -25.12 12.65 8.34
CA PHE A 1170 -25.43 13.13 9.68
C PHE A 1170 -26.27 14.40 9.66
N GLN A 1171 -25.89 15.40 8.84
CA GLN A 1171 -26.63 16.65 8.71
C GLN A 1171 -28.06 16.44 8.23
N ARG A 1172 -28.29 15.58 7.22
CA ARG A 1172 -29.64 15.27 6.75
C ARG A 1172 -30.45 14.60 7.85
N TRP A 1173 -29.89 13.54 8.45
CA TRP A 1173 -30.59 12.77 9.47
C TRP A 1173 -30.92 13.62 10.70
N ILE A 1174 -29.96 14.36 11.25
CA ILE A 1174 -30.16 15.16 12.48
C ILE A 1174 -31.22 16.25 12.28
N ASN A 1175 -31.31 16.84 11.10
CA ASN A 1175 -32.33 17.82 10.73
C ASN A 1175 -33.67 17.20 10.28
N GLY A 1176 -33.82 15.87 10.32
CA GLY A 1176 -35.04 15.17 9.93
C GLY A 1176 -35.29 15.14 8.41
N GLN A 1177 -34.26 15.39 7.60
CA GLN A 1177 -34.30 15.29 6.16
C GLN A 1177 -34.09 13.84 5.72
N PRO A 1178 -34.74 13.38 4.64
CA PRO A 1178 -34.42 12.10 4.02
C PRO A 1178 -32.97 12.04 3.55
N LEU A 1179 -32.36 10.86 3.62
CA LEU A 1179 -31.09 10.57 2.95
C LEU A 1179 -31.26 10.47 1.44
#